data_AF-A0A6J7ZMB2-F1
#
_entry.id   AF-A0A6J7ZMB2-F1
#
_cell.length_a   1.000
_cell.length_b   1.000
_cell.length_c   1.000
_cell.angle_alpha   90.00
_cell.angle_beta   90.00
_cell.angle_gamma   90.00
#
_symmetry.space_group_name_H-M   'P 1'
#
loop_
_entity.id
_entity.type
_entity.pdbx_description
1 polymer ?
#
loop_
_entity_poly.entity_id
_entity_poly.type
_entity_poly.pdbx_seq_one_letter_code
_entity_poly.pdbx_strand_id
1 'polypeptide(L)'
;MIQLQVPSLSSPSDFDHQFLAEVDLLRLLASQKLDSSQKQNRGQFLTPSAVAELMAGMFENWQKPEICLLDAGAGIGSLSAAFVDTICQLQKRPLKLRIIAYEIETFFLNYLQQTLNRCAKECEKANISLNYEIRPTDFIEAAVNQLQPNLFDQSENIAFTHAILNPPYFKINANSKNRMLLRSIGLETSNIYPGFIASAMQLLVPDGELVAIIPRSFCNGLYFRDFRRMFLEQMALSQVHLFESRQEAFRDDEVLQETIIIHAIKQTEKKSTVVINSSDSAEDDLILSHSLPYQEIVNPRDTEQFIRILPNILSQQIVQQMDCFPCTLKDLGISVSTGRVVDFRAKEYLRPLLKEGNIPLIYPVHFSWGYIKYPTVTKKPQSLVKTEETANLLVPNEHYVLIKRFSSKEEKKRVVAAVYDANTINTKWVGFENHLNYFHQNGQGLSLTLARGLAIYLNSSLVDSFFRLFNGNTQVNATDFRNLNYPTLEQLLWLGEQINNLFPSQENIDTLIQKELLNMADFTENNPILIKSRIDQALNILEQLEFPKAQRNERSALTLLALLNLKPNDKWESAASPLMGITPMMEFMAQYYGKNYKPNTRETVRRQTIHQFLDAALIVANPDKSNRPINSPKTVYQIEESALELLRIYGNPEWKKRIKTYLASIQSLKDSYATEREMSRIPIIIEGEIKTLSPGGQNVLIEKIITEFAPRFTPGGRLIYVGDTDEKFAHFDKSIFANLGITIDYHGKMPDVIIHFTANNWLILIEAVTSHGPINPKRKKELETLFKSSKIPLVMVTAFLSRKAMVGYLTEIAWETDVWVAEDVTHLIHFNGQHLLQLYQSQLPLI
;
A
#
# COMPACT_ATOMS: atom_id res chain seq x y z
N MET A 1 -10.40 -28.16 -41.38
CA MET A 1 -10.46 -26.71 -41.14
C MET A 1 -11.09 -26.50 -39.78
N ILE A 2 -10.26 -26.05 -38.85
CA ILE A 2 -10.60 -25.77 -37.45
C ILE A 2 -11.06 -24.31 -37.41
N GLN A 3 -12.22 -24.03 -36.80
CA GLN A 3 -12.61 -22.67 -36.43
C GLN A 3 -13.07 -22.67 -34.97
N LEU A 4 -12.44 -21.78 -34.21
CA LEU A 4 -12.41 -21.68 -32.76
C LEU A 4 -13.75 -21.23 -32.18
N GLN A 5 -14.26 -21.95 -31.18
CA GLN A 5 -15.29 -21.46 -30.26
C GLN A 5 -14.61 -20.79 -29.07
N VAL A 6 -14.89 -19.50 -28.90
CA VAL A 6 -14.57 -18.71 -27.70
C VAL A 6 -15.75 -18.87 -26.73
N PRO A 7 -15.58 -19.36 -25.49
CA PRO A 7 -16.64 -19.33 -24.50
C PRO A 7 -16.72 -17.94 -23.84
N SER A 8 -17.93 -17.43 -23.73
CA SER A 8 -18.31 -16.17 -23.08
C SER A 8 -17.94 -16.16 -21.60
N LEU A 9 -17.20 -15.13 -21.20
CA LEU A 9 -16.79 -14.82 -19.83
C LEU A 9 -18.01 -14.53 -18.94
N SER A 10 -18.27 -15.37 -17.95
CA SER A 10 -19.07 -15.04 -16.77
C SER A 10 -18.22 -14.18 -15.82
N SER A 11 -18.75 -13.03 -15.41
CA SER A 11 -18.13 -12.10 -14.45
C SER A 11 -17.93 -12.74 -13.07
N PRO A 12 -16.75 -12.59 -12.43
CA PRO A 12 -16.50 -13.07 -11.08
C PRO A 12 -16.91 -12.00 -10.05
N SER A 13 -18.13 -12.08 -9.49
CA SER A 13 -18.48 -11.24 -8.33
C SER A 13 -19.68 -11.74 -7.49
N ASP A 14 -20.08 -13.02 -7.59
CA ASP A 14 -21.21 -13.57 -6.81
C ASP A 14 -20.73 -14.62 -5.78
N PHE A 15 -19.58 -14.39 -5.11
CA PHE A 15 -19.16 -15.16 -3.91
C PHE A 15 -19.24 -14.28 -2.65
N ASP A 16 -19.61 -14.92 -1.56
CA ASP A 16 -20.04 -14.35 -0.28
C ASP A 16 -18.86 -13.70 0.46
N HIS A 17 -18.71 -12.36 0.41
CA HIS A 17 -17.75 -11.61 1.26
C HIS A 17 -17.94 -11.87 2.78
N GLN A 18 -19.03 -12.56 3.15
CA GLN A 18 -19.31 -13.01 4.50
C GLN A 18 -18.33 -14.07 5.03
N PHE A 19 -17.77 -14.94 4.18
CA PHE A 19 -16.91 -16.06 4.65
C PHE A 19 -15.64 -15.58 5.35
N LEU A 20 -14.85 -14.72 4.70
CA LEU A 20 -13.62 -14.20 5.29
C LEU A 20 -13.87 -13.26 6.48
N ALA A 21 -14.97 -12.51 6.45
CA ALA A 21 -15.40 -11.69 7.58
C ALA A 21 -15.73 -12.55 8.83
N GLU A 22 -16.36 -13.71 8.67
CA GLU A 22 -16.60 -14.67 9.75
C GLU A 22 -15.28 -15.22 10.34
N VAL A 23 -14.31 -15.55 9.48
CA VAL A 23 -12.98 -16.01 9.92
C VAL A 23 -12.21 -14.90 10.65
N ASP A 24 -12.29 -13.66 10.19
CA ASP A 24 -11.66 -12.52 10.87
C ASP A 24 -12.30 -12.25 12.24
N LEU A 25 -13.61 -12.47 12.38
CA LEU A 25 -14.25 -12.42 13.70
C LEU A 25 -13.69 -13.49 14.65
N LEU A 26 -13.47 -14.72 14.17
CA LEU A 26 -12.82 -15.78 14.97
C LEU A 26 -11.40 -15.40 15.37
N ARG A 27 -10.64 -14.76 14.45
CA ARG A 27 -9.30 -14.23 14.72
C ARG A 27 -9.33 -13.19 15.84
N LEU A 28 -10.21 -12.21 15.76
CA LEU A 28 -10.37 -11.17 16.79
C LEU A 28 -10.72 -11.77 18.16
N LEU A 29 -11.64 -12.74 18.19
CA LEU A 29 -12.01 -13.46 19.42
C LEU A 29 -10.84 -14.27 20.01
N ALA A 30 -10.04 -14.93 19.17
CA ALA A 30 -8.85 -15.65 19.61
C ALA A 30 -7.77 -14.68 20.13
N SER A 31 -7.55 -13.57 19.43
CA SER A 31 -6.61 -12.51 19.80
C SER A 31 -6.91 -11.86 21.14
N GLN A 32 -8.19 -11.68 21.50
CA GLN A 32 -8.61 -11.11 22.79
C GLN A 32 -8.42 -12.06 23.97
N LYS A 33 -8.48 -13.37 23.73
CA LYS A 33 -8.36 -14.40 24.77
C LYS A 33 -6.91 -14.78 25.07
N LEU A 34 -5.96 -14.39 24.21
CA LEU A 34 -4.53 -14.56 24.45
C LEU A 34 -4.02 -13.47 25.39
N ASP A 35 -3.35 -13.87 26.46
CA ASP A 35 -2.61 -12.94 27.32
C ASP A 35 -1.50 -12.26 26.50
N SER A 36 -1.37 -10.94 26.64
CA SER A 36 -0.38 -10.13 25.92
C SER A 36 1.06 -10.56 26.21
N SER A 37 1.30 -11.12 27.41
CA SER A 37 2.59 -11.68 27.82
C SER A 37 2.98 -12.95 27.03
N GLN A 38 2.01 -13.74 26.59
CA GLN A 38 2.24 -14.98 25.84
C GLN A 38 2.53 -14.71 24.36
N LYS A 39 1.86 -13.70 23.77
CA LYS A 39 2.11 -13.26 22.38
C LYS A 39 3.55 -12.80 22.17
N GLN A 40 4.08 -11.94 23.05
CA GLN A 40 5.46 -11.42 22.93
C GLN A 40 6.53 -12.51 23.13
N ASN A 41 6.33 -13.42 24.08
CA ASN A 41 7.32 -14.47 24.37
C ASN A 41 7.40 -15.53 23.27
N ARG A 42 6.32 -15.75 22.52
CA ARG A 42 6.23 -16.77 21.46
C ARG A 42 6.36 -16.22 20.05
N GLY A 43 6.27 -14.89 19.88
CA GLY A 43 6.46 -14.21 18.60
C GLY A 43 5.46 -14.62 17.53
N GLN A 44 4.29 -15.16 17.89
CA GLN A 44 3.24 -15.60 16.96
C GLN A 44 2.14 -14.53 16.89
N PHE A 45 1.85 -14.06 15.68
CA PHE A 45 0.86 -13.01 15.42
C PHE A 45 -0.16 -13.56 14.42
N LEU A 46 -1.46 -13.34 14.68
CA LEU A 46 -2.51 -13.83 13.79
C LEU A 46 -2.69 -12.88 12.61
N THR A 47 -2.77 -13.42 11.39
CA THR A 47 -2.86 -12.63 10.16
C THR A 47 -4.28 -12.08 9.97
N PRO A 48 -4.46 -10.74 9.84
CA PRO A 48 -5.73 -10.13 9.46
C PRO A 48 -6.20 -10.57 8.07
N SER A 49 -7.52 -10.59 7.82
CA SER A 49 -8.08 -11.02 6.52
C SER A 49 -7.48 -10.29 5.33
N ALA A 50 -7.37 -8.96 5.38
CA ALA A 50 -6.81 -8.16 4.28
C ALA A 50 -5.37 -8.57 3.92
N VAL A 51 -4.53 -8.89 4.92
CA VAL A 51 -3.16 -9.39 4.68
C VAL A 51 -3.20 -10.80 4.10
N ALA A 52 -4.08 -11.67 4.61
CA ALA A 52 -4.22 -13.04 4.14
C ALA A 52 -4.73 -13.10 2.69
N GLU A 53 -5.69 -12.25 2.33
CA GLU A 53 -6.22 -12.07 0.97
C GLU A 53 -5.12 -11.61 0.01
N LEU A 54 -4.35 -10.59 0.41
CA LEU A 54 -3.21 -10.11 -0.35
C LEU A 54 -2.19 -11.23 -0.60
N MET A 55 -1.85 -12.02 0.43
CA MET A 55 -0.93 -13.16 0.30
C MET A 55 -1.49 -14.23 -0.64
N ALA A 56 -2.76 -14.62 -0.48
CA ALA A 56 -3.39 -15.62 -1.34
C ALA A 56 -3.45 -15.17 -2.80
N GLY A 57 -3.70 -13.88 -3.05
CA GLY A 57 -3.73 -13.29 -4.39
C GLY A 57 -2.37 -13.23 -5.11
N MET A 58 -1.24 -13.51 -4.43
CA MET A 58 0.10 -13.49 -5.03
C MET A 58 0.48 -14.78 -5.76
N PHE A 59 -0.20 -15.90 -5.52
CA PHE A 59 0.08 -17.15 -6.23
C PHE A 59 -0.26 -17.05 -7.72
N GLU A 60 0.55 -17.69 -8.57
CA GLU A 60 0.43 -17.62 -10.03
C GLU A 60 -0.15 -18.92 -10.64
N ASN A 61 0.24 -20.09 -10.13
CA ASN A 61 -0.05 -21.39 -10.75
C ASN A 61 -1.29 -22.10 -10.18
N TRP A 62 -2.44 -21.55 -10.53
CA TRP A 62 -3.74 -22.12 -10.18
C TRP A 62 -4.22 -23.26 -11.08
N GLN A 63 -3.51 -23.53 -12.18
CA GLN A 63 -4.01 -24.42 -13.25
C GLN A 63 -3.79 -25.91 -12.97
N LYS A 64 -3.24 -26.27 -11.80
CA LYS A 64 -3.03 -27.66 -11.42
C LYS A 64 -4.38 -28.34 -11.12
N PRO A 65 -4.62 -29.59 -11.60
CA PRO A 65 -5.87 -30.30 -11.31
C PRO A 65 -6.00 -30.65 -9.83
N GLU A 66 -4.87 -30.83 -9.15
CA GLU A 66 -4.79 -31.09 -7.71
C GLU A 66 -3.81 -30.11 -7.08
N ILE A 67 -4.25 -29.45 -6.01
CA ILE A 67 -3.42 -28.56 -5.21
C ILE A 67 -3.22 -29.19 -3.83
N CYS A 68 -1.96 -29.31 -3.40
CA CYS A 68 -1.61 -29.61 -2.02
C CYS A 68 -0.98 -28.36 -1.39
N LEU A 69 -1.66 -27.80 -0.39
CA LEU A 69 -1.31 -26.59 0.35
C LEU A 69 -0.71 -26.95 1.71
N LEU A 70 0.45 -26.36 2.00
CA LEU A 70 1.07 -26.32 3.33
C LEU A 70 0.74 -25.00 4.02
N ASP A 71 0.15 -25.07 5.22
CA ASP A 71 0.00 -23.93 6.14
C ASP A 71 0.81 -24.23 7.41
N ALA A 72 2.02 -23.68 7.49
CA ALA A 72 2.98 -24.00 8.55
C ALA A 72 2.98 -22.90 9.63
N GLY A 73 2.36 -23.21 10.77
CA GLY A 73 2.03 -22.22 11.81
C GLY A 73 0.65 -21.62 11.59
N ALA A 74 -0.35 -22.48 11.36
CA ALA A 74 -1.66 -22.10 10.83
C ALA A 74 -2.46 -21.16 11.75
N GLY A 75 -2.17 -21.13 13.05
CA GLY A 75 -2.95 -20.37 14.03
C GLY A 75 -4.41 -20.78 13.95
N ILE A 76 -5.29 -19.81 13.71
CA ILE A 76 -6.73 -20.04 13.53
C ILE A 76 -7.13 -20.39 12.09
N GLY A 77 -6.19 -20.44 11.15
CA GLY A 77 -6.42 -20.82 9.75
C GLY A 77 -6.76 -19.68 8.80
N SER A 78 -6.46 -18.41 9.14
CA SER A 78 -6.77 -17.25 8.28
C SER A 78 -6.15 -17.36 6.88
N LEU A 79 -4.90 -17.84 6.79
CA LEU A 79 -4.20 -18.00 5.52
C LEU A 79 -4.82 -19.10 4.66
N SER A 80 -5.12 -20.26 5.27
CA SER A 80 -5.89 -21.33 4.63
C SER A 80 -7.24 -20.86 4.11
N ALA A 81 -7.98 -20.05 4.90
CA ALA A 81 -9.27 -19.50 4.49
C ALA A 81 -9.16 -18.55 3.29
N ALA A 82 -8.22 -17.60 3.32
CA ALA A 82 -7.99 -16.69 2.20
C ALA A 82 -7.56 -17.42 0.91
N PHE A 83 -6.74 -18.46 1.04
CA PHE A 83 -6.38 -19.32 -0.09
C PHE A 83 -7.61 -20.02 -0.68
N VAL A 84 -8.48 -20.56 0.18
CA VAL A 84 -9.74 -21.21 -0.23
C VAL A 84 -10.69 -20.24 -0.91
N ASP A 85 -10.86 -19.04 -0.34
CA ASP A 85 -11.68 -17.99 -0.95
C ASP A 85 -11.18 -17.63 -2.35
N THR A 86 -9.87 -17.45 -2.50
CA THR A 86 -9.23 -17.15 -3.79
C THR A 86 -9.50 -18.24 -4.82
N ILE A 87 -9.30 -19.53 -4.49
CA ILE A 87 -9.50 -20.62 -5.47
C ILE A 87 -10.97 -20.78 -5.87
N CYS A 88 -11.90 -20.53 -4.96
CA CYS A 88 -13.34 -20.64 -5.23
C CYS A 88 -13.81 -19.58 -6.24
N GLN A 89 -13.13 -18.44 -6.29
CA GLN A 89 -13.44 -17.34 -7.20
C GLN A 89 -12.78 -17.48 -8.59
N LEU A 90 -11.87 -18.44 -8.78
CA LEU A 90 -11.22 -18.67 -10.06
C LEU A 90 -12.23 -19.11 -11.13
N GLN A 91 -12.04 -18.60 -12.36
CA GLN A 91 -12.81 -19.05 -13.53
C GLN A 91 -12.54 -20.53 -13.85
N LYS A 92 -11.29 -20.98 -13.67
CA LYS A 92 -10.87 -22.38 -13.82
C LYS A 92 -10.34 -22.88 -12.48
N ARG A 93 -11.13 -23.71 -11.82
CA ARG A 93 -10.88 -24.21 -10.47
C ARG A 93 -10.12 -25.56 -10.50
N PRO A 94 -9.30 -25.85 -9.48
CA PRO A 94 -8.77 -27.19 -9.27
C PRO A 94 -9.91 -28.19 -8.97
N LEU A 95 -9.68 -29.47 -9.27
CA LEU A 95 -10.64 -30.54 -8.94
C LEU A 95 -10.51 -30.95 -7.47
N LYS A 96 -9.28 -30.96 -6.94
CA LYS A 96 -8.99 -31.35 -5.56
C LYS A 96 -8.08 -30.35 -4.89
N LEU A 97 -8.37 -30.09 -3.62
CA LEU A 97 -7.52 -29.36 -2.70
C LEU A 97 -7.21 -30.26 -1.48
N ARG A 98 -5.93 -30.40 -1.14
CA ARG A 98 -5.48 -31.00 0.12
C ARG A 98 -4.78 -29.94 0.97
N ILE A 99 -5.27 -29.64 2.17
CA ILE A 99 -4.63 -28.70 3.11
C ILE A 99 -3.97 -29.49 4.24
N ILE A 100 -2.68 -29.26 4.49
CA ILE A 100 -2.00 -29.75 5.70
C ILE A 100 -1.64 -28.54 6.55
N ALA A 101 -2.30 -28.42 7.70
CA ALA A 101 -2.13 -27.30 8.62
C ALA A 101 -1.38 -27.76 9.88
N TYR A 102 -0.22 -27.16 10.14
CA TYR A 102 0.55 -27.41 11.35
C TYR A 102 0.29 -26.32 12.39
N GLU A 103 -0.09 -26.72 13.60
CA GLU A 103 -0.27 -25.81 14.72
C GLU A 103 0.06 -26.52 16.04
N ILE A 104 1.06 -26.02 16.77
CA ILE A 104 1.52 -26.64 18.02
C ILE A 104 0.68 -26.21 19.24
N GLU A 105 0.02 -25.06 19.16
CA GLU A 105 -0.74 -24.48 20.26
C GLU A 105 -2.16 -25.06 20.31
N THR A 106 -2.40 -25.85 21.34
CA THR A 106 -3.69 -26.52 21.57
C THR A 106 -4.86 -25.56 21.63
N PHE A 107 -4.63 -24.31 22.07
CA PHE A 107 -5.65 -23.26 22.12
C PHE A 107 -6.21 -22.92 20.74
N PHE A 108 -5.38 -22.90 19.70
CA PHE A 108 -5.82 -22.55 18.34
C PHE A 108 -6.49 -23.71 17.60
N LEU A 109 -6.23 -24.96 17.98
CA LEU A 109 -6.74 -26.14 17.28
C LEU A 109 -8.26 -26.12 17.10
N ASN A 110 -9.03 -25.69 18.10
CA ASN A 110 -10.49 -25.61 17.98
C ASN A 110 -10.95 -24.50 17.01
N TYR A 111 -10.23 -23.38 16.94
CA TYR A 111 -10.51 -22.31 16.00
C TYR A 111 -10.14 -22.73 14.57
N LEU A 112 -8.94 -23.32 14.40
CA LEU A 112 -8.47 -23.88 13.15
C LEU A 112 -9.44 -24.93 12.59
N GLN A 113 -9.93 -25.82 13.44
CA GLN A 113 -10.91 -26.84 13.08
C GLN A 113 -12.23 -26.23 12.58
N GLN A 114 -12.70 -25.14 13.19
CA GLN A 114 -13.89 -24.41 12.73
C GLN A 114 -13.64 -23.75 11.36
N THR A 115 -12.50 -23.09 11.20
CA THR A 115 -12.11 -22.44 9.94
C THR A 115 -11.99 -23.44 8.78
N LEU A 116 -11.33 -24.58 8.98
CA LEU A 116 -11.17 -25.61 7.93
C LEU A 116 -12.50 -26.32 7.60
N ASN A 117 -13.39 -26.49 8.57
CA ASN A 117 -14.75 -26.95 8.31
C ASN A 117 -15.55 -25.98 7.45
N ARG A 118 -15.35 -24.66 7.62
CA ARG A 118 -15.96 -23.64 6.76
C ARG A 118 -15.33 -23.67 5.36
N CYS A 119 -14.01 -23.79 5.27
CA CYS A 119 -13.30 -23.97 4.00
C CYS A 119 -13.87 -25.13 3.18
N ALA A 120 -14.18 -26.26 3.84
CA ALA A 120 -14.77 -27.43 3.18
C ALA A 120 -16.14 -27.12 2.58
N LYS A 121 -16.99 -26.37 3.29
CA LYS A 121 -18.31 -25.94 2.80
C LYS A 121 -18.20 -24.99 1.62
N GLU A 122 -17.26 -24.04 1.66
CA GLU A 122 -17.05 -23.11 0.53
C GLU A 122 -16.50 -23.85 -0.70
N CYS A 123 -15.57 -24.79 -0.52
CA CYS A 123 -15.09 -25.65 -1.59
C CYS A 123 -16.22 -26.50 -2.20
N GLU A 124 -17.11 -27.07 -1.37
CA GLU A 124 -18.27 -27.86 -1.82
C GLU A 124 -19.20 -27.02 -2.71
N LYS A 125 -19.53 -25.78 -2.30
CA LYS A 125 -20.30 -24.84 -3.12
C LYS A 125 -19.62 -24.53 -4.46
N ALA A 126 -18.28 -24.50 -4.47
CA ALA A 126 -17.48 -24.25 -5.65
C ALA A 126 -17.19 -25.49 -6.52
N ASN A 127 -17.70 -26.68 -6.14
CA ASN A 127 -17.41 -27.98 -6.75
C ASN A 127 -15.91 -28.38 -6.70
N ILE A 128 -15.24 -28.07 -5.59
CA ILE A 128 -13.86 -28.46 -5.30
C ILE A 128 -13.86 -29.52 -4.19
N SER A 129 -13.22 -30.66 -4.41
CA SER A 129 -13.08 -31.68 -3.37
C SER A 129 -11.97 -31.28 -2.38
N LEU A 130 -12.35 -30.87 -1.17
CA LEU A 130 -11.41 -30.53 -0.10
C LEU A 130 -11.16 -31.71 0.84
N ASN A 131 -9.90 -32.05 1.05
CA ASN A 131 -9.44 -32.83 2.20
C ASN A 131 -8.48 -31.98 3.04
N TYR A 132 -8.59 -31.98 4.37
CA TYR A 132 -7.65 -31.28 5.22
C TYR A 132 -7.18 -32.15 6.39
N GLU A 133 -5.97 -31.90 6.85
CA GLU A 133 -5.33 -32.56 7.99
C GLU A 133 -4.76 -31.50 8.94
N ILE A 134 -5.09 -31.58 10.23
CA ILE A 134 -4.51 -30.74 11.28
C ILE A 134 -3.46 -31.56 12.01
N ARG A 135 -2.21 -31.05 12.04
CA ARG A 135 -1.07 -31.71 12.70
C ARG A 135 -0.65 -30.93 13.96
N PRO A 136 -1.00 -31.43 15.17
CA PRO A 136 -0.67 -30.76 16.42
C PRO A 136 0.78 -31.02 16.87
N THR A 137 1.74 -30.71 16.01
CA THR A 137 3.17 -31.05 16.21
C THR A 137 4.09 -29.90 15.83
N ASP A 138 5.34 -29.91 16.31
CA ASP A 138 6.38 -28.97 15.86
C ASP A 138 6.65 -29.17 14.36
N PHE A 139 6.47 -28.10 13.58
CA PHE A 139 6.63 -28.14 12.13
C PHE A 139 8.07 -28.40 11.68
N ILE A 140 9.08 -27.82 12.36
CA ILE A 140 10.48 -28.02 11.97
C ILE A 140 10.86 -29.49 12.18
N GLU A 141 10.48 -30.06 13.31
CA GLU A 141 10.70 -31.48 13.57
C GLU A 141 9.99 -32.38 12.55
N ALA A 142 8.71 -32.13 12.29
CA ALA A 142 7.95 -32.91 11.31
C ALA A 142 8.54 -32.80 9.90
N ALA A 143 8.96 -31.60 9.48
CA ALA A 143 9.57 -31.37 8.19
C ALA A 143 10.92 -32.08 8.06
N VAL A 144 11.78 -32.00 9.08
CA VAL A 144 13.09 -32.67 9.08
C VAL A 144 12.92 -34.18 9.03
N ASN A 145 11.99 -34.76 9.79
CA ASN A 145 11.69 -36.19 9.74
C ASN A 145 11.20 -36.62 8.36
N GLN A 146 10.41 -35.78 7.67
CA GLN A 146 9.96 -36.07 6.31
C GLN A 146 11.10 -35.95 5.27
N LEU A 147 12.01 -35.00 5.45
CA LEU A 147 13.17 -34.80 4.57
C LEU A 147 14.27 -35.86 4.80
N GLN A 148 14.33 -36.44 5.99
CA GLN A 148 15.31 -37.44 6.41
C GLN A 148 14.59 -38.67 7.02
N PRO A 149 13.81 -39.41 6.22
CA PRO A 149 13.03 -40.54 6.73
C PRO A 149 13.97 -41.65 7.23
N ASN A 150 13.64 -42.23 8.38
CA ASN A 150 14.34 -43.41 8.88
C ASN A 150 13.83 -44.68 8.19
N LEU A 151 14.61 -45.77 8.23
CA LEU A 151 14.24 -47.10 7.69
C LEU A 151 12.91 -47.67 8.22
N PHE A 152 12.37 -47.12 9.32
CA PHE A 152 11.11 -47.53 9.95
C PHE A 152 9.96 -46.54 9.76
N ASP A 153 10.18 -45.40 9.09
CA ASP A 153 9.14 -44.40 8.87
C ASP A 153 8.20 -44.84 7.73
N GLN A 154 6.95 -45.12 8.08
CA GLN A 154 5.86 -45.45 7.14
C GLN A 154 5.06 -44.19 6.71
N SER A 155 5.59 -43.00 6.93
CA SER A 155 4.87 -41.75 6.64
C SER A 155 4.67 -41.54 5.14
N GLU A 156 3.46 -41.13 4.73
CA GLU A 156 3.19 -40.70 3.36
C GLU A 156 4.16 -39.56 2.99
N ASN A 157 4.90 -39.72 1.90
CA ASN A 157 5.72 -38.64 1.36
C ASN A 157 4.81 -37.61 0.67
N ILE A 158 4.30 -36.65 1.45
CA ILE A 158 3.40 -35.60 0.96
C ILE A 158 4.23 -34.52 0.27
N ALA A 159 4.03 -34.35 -1.03
CA ALA A 159 4.71 -33.32 -1.80
C ALA A 159 3.81 -32.09 -1.98
N PHE A 160 4.28 -30.92 -1.56
CA PHE A 160 3.47 -29.70 -1.54
C PHE A 160 3.61 -28.90 -2.82
N THR A 161 2.49 -28.49 -3.40
CA THR A 161 2.47 -27.60 -4.58
C THR A 161 2.49 -26.12 -4.21
N HIS A 162 1.91 -25.78 -3.06
CA HIS A 162 1.77 -24.42 -2.57
C HIS A 162 2.08 -24.41 -1.07
N ALA A 163 2.73 -23.37 -0.59
CA ALA A 163 2.98 -23.13 0.82
C ALA A 163 2.65 -21.67 1.14
N ILE A 164 1.81 -21.45 2.15
CA ILE A 164 1.46 -20.11 2.65
C ILE A 164 1.84 -20.02 4.14
N LEU A 165 2.58 -18.98 4.53
CA LEU A 165 3.13 -18.90 5.90
C LEU A 165 3.14 -17.49 6.49
N ASN A 166 2.74 -17.41 7.76
CA ASN A 166 3.12 -16.35 8.69
C ASN A 166 3.87 -17.00 9.87
N PRO A 167 5.18 -17.26 9.72
CA PRO A 167 5.94 -18.00 10.72
C PRO A 167 6.13 -17.19 12.01
N PRO A 168 6.42 -17.83 13.16
CA PRO A 168 6.71 -17.10 14.39
C PRO A 168 8.04 -16.35 14.34
N TYR A 169 8.16 -15.23 15.06
CA TYR A 169 9.33 -14.35 15.08
C TYR A 169 10.02 -14.31 16.45
N PHE A 170 10.95 -15.23 16.70
CA PHE A 170 11.78 -15.18 17.91
C PHE A 170 13.19 -15.76 17.69
N LYS A 171 14.12 -15.33 18.55
CA LYS A 171 15.51 -15.82 18.53
C LYS A 171 15.58 -17.23 19.13
N ILE A 172 16.35 -18.10 18.48
CA ILE A 172 16.61 -19.45 18.98
C ILE A 172 18.01 -19.56 19.59
N ASN A 173 18.11 -20.29 20.69
CA ASN A 173 19.38 -20.53 21.37
C ASN A 173 20.29 -21.47 20.54
N ALA A 174 21.60 -21.26 20.61
CA ALA A 174 22.59 -22.02 19.85
C ALA A 174 22.58 -23.53 20.15
N ASN A 175 22.12 -23.93 21.34
CA ASN A 175 22.04 -25.33 21.78
C ASN A 175 20.60 -25.88 21.76
N SER A 176 19.64 -25.19 21.14
CA SER A 176 18.25 -25.65 21.09
C SER A 176 18.06 -26.82 20.11
N LYS A 177 17.07 -27.67 20.37
CA LYS A 177 16.66 -28.76 19.46
C LYS A 177 16.41 -28.25 18.04
N ASN A 178 15.69 -27.14 17.91
CA ASN A 178 15.42 -26.50 16.61
C ASN A 178 16.71 -26.09 15.90
N ARG A 179 17.72 -25.60 16.62
CA ARG A 179 19.03 -25.26 16.04
C ARG A 179 19.74 -26.49 15.45
N MET A 180 19.68 -27.62 16.16
CA MET A 180 20.28 -28.89 15.71
C MET A 180 19.55 -29.47 14.50
N LEU A 181 18.21 -29.46 14.53
CA LEU A 181 17.37 -29.92 13.43
C LEU A 181 17.61 -29.09 12.16
N LEU A 182 17.61 -27.76 12.26
CA LEU A 182 17.87 -26.89 11.11
C LEU A 182 19.27 -27.09 10.54
N ARG A 183 20.29 -27.31 11.39
CA ARG A 183 21.64 -27.64 10.93
C ARG A 183 21.67 -28.95 10.12
N SER A 184 20.86 -29.94 10.51
CA SER A 184 20.80 -31.24 9.80
C SER A 184 20.29 -31.13 8.36
N ILE A 185 19.50 -30.08 8.06
CA ILE A 185 19.01 -29.75 6.71
C ILE A 185 19.79 -28.59 6.06
N GLY A 186 21.00 -28.31 6.55
CA GLY A 186 21.94 -27.35 5.95
C GLY A 186 21.75 -25.89 6.33
N LEU A 187 20.91 -25.56 7.31
CA LEU A 187 20.64 -24.17 7.70
C LEU A 187 21.27 -23.78 9.05
N GLU A 188 22.06 -22.71 9.03
CA GLU A 188 22.51 -21.99 10.21
C GLU A 188 21.74 -20.65 10.35
N THR A 189 20.92 -20.51 11.40
CA THR A 189 20.12 -19.31 11.70
C THR A 189 19.92 -19.10 13.20
N SER A 190 20.01 -17.85 13.68
CA SER A 190 19.69 -17.48 15.08
C SER A 190 18.23 -17.11 15.31
N ASN A 191 17.38 -17.17 14.28
CA ASN A 191 15.94 -16.89 14.35
C ASN A 191 15.16 -18.11 13.82
N ILE A 192 13.94 -18.31 14.33
CA ILE A 192 13.09 -19.44 13.96
C ILE A 192 12.44 -19.29 12.57
N TYR A 193 12.04 -18.07 12.16
CA TYR A 193 11.29 -17.89 10.90
C TYR A 193 12.07 -18.34 9.66
N PRO A 194 13.40 -18.12 9.52
CA PRO A 194 14.16 -18.67 8.41
C PRO A 194 14.12 -20.20 8.37
N GLY A 195 14.01 -20.84 9.54
CA GLY A 195 13.86 -22.29 9.67
C GLY A 195 12.52 -22.80 9.14
N PHE A 196 11.42 -22.09 9.43
CA PHE A 196 10.10 -22.40 8.85
C PHE A 196 10.13 -22.28 7.32
N ILE A 197 10.66 -21.17 6.81
CA ILE A 197 10.77 -20.95 5.36
C ILE A 197 11.64 -22.02 4.70
N ALA A 198 12.82 -22.31 5.26
CA ALA A 198 13.74 -23.30 4.71
C ALA A 198 13.20 -24.74 4.75
N SER A 199 12.38 -25.06 5.76
CA SER A 199 11.71 -26.35 5.85
C SER A 199 10.60 -26.45 4.80
N ALA A 200 9.74 -25.44 4.71
CA ALA A 200 8.65 -25.39 3.73
C ALA A 200 9.17 -25.45 2.28
N MET A 201 10.21 -24.67 1.94
CA MET A 201 10.77 -24.66 0.58
C MET A 201 11.37 -26.02 0.19
N GLN A 202 11.96 -26.76 1.14
CA GLN A 202 12.49 -28.09 0.85
C GLN A 202 11.38 -29.13 0.64
N LEU A 203 10.23 -28.98 1.30
CA LEU A 203 9.06 -29.85 1.13
C LEU A 203 8.24 -29.55 -0.15
N LEU A 204 8.45 -28.40 -0.80
CA LEU A 204 7.79 -28.08 -2.07
C LEU A 204 8.27 -29.00 -3.21
N VAL A 205 7.39 -29.30 -4.16
CA VAL A 205 7.77 -29.91 -5.46
C VAL A 205 8.50 -28.91 -6.35
N PRO A 206 9.24 -29.34 -7.39
CA PRO A 206 9.64 -28.46 -8.48
C PRO A 206 8.44 -27.67 -9.02
N ASP A 207 8.63 -26.38 -9.31
CA ASP A 207 7.56 -25.43 -9.67
C ASP A 207 6.46 -25.29 -8.60
N GLY A 208 6.79 -25.63 -7.35
CA GLY A 208 5.97 -25.33 -6.19
C GLY A 208 6.14 -23.89 -5.76
N GLU A 209 5.08 -23.28 -5.22
CA GLU A 209 5.06 -21.86 -4.86
C GLU A 209 5.06 -21.66 -3.35
N LEU A 210 5.78 -20.64 -2.91
CA LEU A 210 5.84 -20.17 -1.54
C LEU A 210 5.36 -18.72 -1.49
N VAL A 211 4.34 -18.44 -0.68
CA VAL A 211 4.01 -17.09 -0.24
C VAL A 211 4.21 -16.99 1.27
N ALA A 212 4.99 -16.02 1.71
CA ALA A 212 5.23 -15.83 3.14
C ALA A 212 5.34 -14.36 3.53
N ILE A 213 4.75 -14.00 4.66
CA ILE A 213 5.00 -12.72 5.32
C ILE A 213 6.15 -12.90 6.31
N ILE A 214 7.24 -12.14 6.16
CA ILE A 214 8.45 -12.28 6.97
C ILE A 214 9.14 -10.93 7.21
N PRO A 215 9.97 -10.79 8.26
CA PRO A 215 10.71 -9.55 8.52
C PRO A 215 11.72 -9.25 7.42
N ARG A 216 11.69 -8.04 6.84
CA ARG A 216 12.62 -7.53 5.80
C ARG A 216 14.09 -7.68 6.18
N SER A 217 14.39 -7.81 7.46
CA SER A 217 15.74 -8.00 7.99
C SER A 217 16.55 -9.12 7.31
N PHE A 218 15.92 -10.18 6.77
CA PHE A 218 16.66 -11.25 6.09
C PHE A 218 17.38 -10.79 4.82
N CYS A 219 16.86 -9.76 4.15
CA CYS A 219 17.42 -9.19 2.94
C CYS A 219 18.84 -8.61 3.14
N ASN A 220 19.22 -8.35 4.39
CA ASN A 220 20.51 -7.75 4.74
C ASN A 220 21.13 -8.41 6.01
N GLY A 221 22.32 -7.97 6.41
CA GLY A 221 23.02 -8.43 7.60
C GLY A 221 23.66 -9.80 7.46
N LEU A 222 24.75 -10.01 8.22
CA LEU A 222 25.51 -11.26 8.20
C LEU A 222 24.76 -12.43 8.87
N TYR A 223 23.86 -12.13 9.82
CA TYR A 223 23.08 -13.14 10.54
C TYR A 223 22.16 -13.98 9.64
N PHE A 224 21.75 -13.44 8.49
CA PHE A 224 20.84 -14.11 7.56
C PHE A 224 21.54 -14.59 6.29
N ARG A 225 22.88 -14.51 6.21
CA ARG A 225 23.66 -14.88 5.03
C ARG A 225 23.41 -16.32 4.59
N ASP A 226 23.48 -17.26 5.53
CA ASP A 226 23.36 -18.68 5.21
C ASP A 226 21.93 -19.02 4.75
N PHE A 227 20.92 -18.38 5.34
CA PHE A 227 19.53 -18.46 4.87
C PHE A 227 19.36 -17.87 3.46
N ARG A 228 19.89 -16.67 3.20
CA ARG A 228 19.79 -16.04 1.87
C ARG A 228 20.40 -16.91 0.78
N ARG A 229 21.57 -17.51 1.05
CA ARG A 229 22.22 -18.45 0.12
C ARG A 229 21.33 -19.62 -0.21
N MET A 230 20.87 -20.31 0.82
CA MET A 230 20.00 -21.47 0.64
C MET A 230 18.70 -21.11 -0.09
N PHE A 231 18.06 -19.99 0.27
CA PHE A 231 16.83 -19.51 -0.37
C PHE A 231 17.06 -19.14 -1.85
N LEU A 232 18.09 -18.36 -2.15
CA LEU A 232 18.38 -17.90 -3.51
C LEU A 232 18.94 -19.01 -4.41
N GLU A 233 19.48 -20.09 -3.85
CA GLU A 233 19.88 -21.28 -4.62
C GLU A 233 18.66 -22.10 -5.05
N GLN A 234 17.70 -22.30 -4.14
CA GLN A 234 16.57 -23.23 -4.35
C GLN A 234 15.31 -22.56 -4.90
N MET A 235 15.16 -21.25 -4.71
CA MET A 235 13.96 -20.51 -5.05
C MET A 235 14.26 -19.36 -6.01
N ALA A 236 13.34 -19.09 -6.93
CA ALA A 236 13.29 -17.86 -7.71
C ALA A 236 12.23 -16.93 -7.13
N LEU A 237 12.70 -15.79 -6.60
CA LEU A 237 11.82 -14.70 -6.18
C LEU A 237 11.04 -14.18 -7.39
N SER A 238 9.70 -14.12 -7.28
CA SER A 238 8.82 -13.63 -8.34
C SER A 238 8.20 -12.29 -7.96
N GLN A 239 7.80 -12.13 -6.70
CA GLN A 239 7.13 -10.90 -6.25
C GLN A 239 7.51 -10.54 -4.80
N VAL A 240 7.54 -9.25 -4.49
CA VAL A 240 7.70 -8.71 -3.13
C VAL A 240 6.67 -7.61 -2.91
N HIS A 241 5.94 -7.68 -1.79
CA HIS A 241 5.05 -6.61 -1.33
C HIS A 241 5.61 -5.96 -0.06
N LEU A 242 5.77 -4.64 -0.08
CA LEU A 242 6.18 -3.85 1.08
C LEU A 242 5.01 -3.09 1.68
N PHE A 243 5.05 -2.92 3.00
CA PHE A 243 4.20 -1.98 3.71
C PHE A 243 5.02 -0.74 4.07
N GLU A 244 4.56 0.45 3.68
CA GLU A 244 5.28 1.71 3.96
C GLU A 244 5.28 2.02 5.46
N SER A 245 4.15 1.76 6.13
CA SER A 245 4.02 1.88 7.57
C SER A 245 4.32 0.56 8.29
N ARG A 246 5.10 0.66 9.37
CA ARG A 246 5.46 -0.46 10.25
C ARG A 246 4.34 -0.89 11.20
N GLN A 247 3.32 -0.06 11.37
CA GLN A 247 2.23 -0.29 12.32
C GLN A 247 1.00 -0.93 11.66
N GLU A 248 0.85 -0.78 10.34
CA GLU A 248 -0.46 -0.94 9.70
C GLU A 248 -0.73 -2.37 9.22
N ALA A 249 0.30 -3.19 8.99
CA ALA A 249 0.11 -4.59 8.59
C ALA A 249 -0.41 -5.47 9.73
N PHE A 250 -0.10 -5.11 10.98
CA PHE A 250 -0.54 -5.80 12.20
C PHE A 250 -1.00 -4.77 13.24
N ARG A 251 -1.95 -3.88 12.89
CA ARG A 251 -2.43 -2.81 13.80
C ARG A 251 -2.88 -3.31 15.18
N ASP A 252 -3.37 -4.56 15.22
CA ASP A 252 -3.89 -5.21 16.43
C ASP A 252 -2.79 -5.69 17.39
N ASP A 253 -1.54 -5.76 16.94
CA ASP A 253 -0.40 -6.20 17.73
C ASP A 253 0.67 -5.08 17.72
N GLU A 254 1.17 -4.62 18.89
CA GLU A 254 2.16 -3.53 19.02
C GLU A 254 3.57 -3.89 18.47
N VAL A 255 3.66 -4.42 17.26
CA VAL A 255 4.86 -5.00 16.66
C VAL A 255 5.51 -3.97 15.74
N LEU A 256 6.60 -3.35 16.21
CA LEU A 256 7.45 -2.50 15.39
C LEU A 256 8.46 -3.34 14.60
N GLN A 257 8.00 -4.09 13.59
CA GLN A 257 8.86 -4.78 12.64
C GLN A 257 8.46 -4.46 11.20
N GLU A 258 9.46 -4.21 10.35
CA GLU A 258 9.23 -4.03 8.92
C GLU A 258 9.09 -5.40 8.26
N THR A 259 7.84 -5.85 8.09
CA THR A 259 7.50 -7.09 7.40
C THR A 259 7.27 -6.85 5.92
N ILE A 260 7.57 -7.86 5.11
CA ILE A 260 7.29 -7.90 3.67
C ILE A 260 6.60 -9.22 3.36
N ILE A 261 5.79 -9.25 2.32
CA ILE A 261 5.29 -10.49 1.74
C ILE A 261 6.18 -10.84 0.55
N ILE A 262 6.66 -12.06 0.50
CA ILE A 262 7.41 -12.59 -0.65
C ILE A 262 6.61 -13.68 -1.32
N HIS A 263 6.70 -13.73 -2.65
CA HIS A 263 6.29 -14.86 -3.48
C HIS A 263 7.51 -15.39 -4.22
N ALA A 264 7.75 -16.70 -4.09
CA ALA A 264 8.88 -17.37 -4.71
C ALA A 264 8.49 -18.76 -5.21
N ILE A 265 9.14 -19.19 -6.28
CA ILE A 265 8.86 -20.46 -6.96
C ILE A 265 10.07 -21.37 -6.83
N LYS A 266 9.87 -22.67 -6.57
CA LYS A 266 10.94 -23.66 -6.43
C LYS A 266 11.52 -24.03 -7.78
N GLN A 267 12.48 -23.24 -8.22
CA GLN A 267 13.22 -23.39 -9.47
C GLN A 267 14.62 -22.78 -9.34
N THR A 268 15.59 -23.41 -10.00
CA THR A 268 16.97 -22.93 -10.06
C THR A 268 17.10 -21.74 -11.03
N GLU A 269 16.39 -21.80 -12.15
CA GLU A 269 16.34 -20.72 -13.14
C GLU A 269 15.63 -19.50 -12.56
N LYS A 270 16.25 -18.32 -12.67
CA LYS A 270 15.68 -17.08 -12.15
C LYS A 270 14.73 -16.46 -13.16
N LYS A 271 13.64 -15.88 -12.67
CA LYS A 271 12.73 -15.07 -13.51
C LYS A 271 13.52 -13.92 -14.14
N SER A 272 13.11 -13.46 -15.32
CA SER A 272 13.70 -12.27 -15.95
C SER A 272 13.52 -11.03 -15.07
N THR A 273 12.35 -10.93 -14.44
CA THR A 273 11.93 -9.80 -13.62
C THR A 273 11.24 -10.25 -12.35
N VAL A 274 11.27 -9.39 -11.33
CA VAL A 274 10.51 -9.53 -10.09
C VAL A 274 9.56 -8.34 -9.96
N VAL A 275 8.32 -8.58 -9.55
CA VAL A 275 7.33 -7.54 -9.30
C VAL A 275 7.51 -7.00 -7.89
N ILE A 276 7.63 -5.69 -7.74
CA ILE A 276 7.70 -5.00 -6.45
C ILE A 276 6.44 -4.16 -6.27
N ASN A 277 5.67 -4.48 -5.24
CA ASN A 277 4.48 -3.76 -4.83
C ASN A 277 4.73 -3.01 -3.50
N SER A 278 4.15 -1.83 -3.32
CA SER A 278 4.21 -1.06 -2.07
C SER A 278 2.84 -0.45 -1.77
N SER A 279 2.42 -0.47 -0.51
CA SER A 279 1.19 0.17 -0.03
C SER A 279 1.33 0.62 1.43
N ASP A 280 0.47 1.52 1.91
CA ASP A 280 0.51 1.95 3.32
C ASP A 280 0.09 0.81 4.27
N SER A 281 -0.89 0.01 3.84
CA SER A 281 -1.44 -1.13 4.59
C SER A 281 -1.97 -2.20 3.63
N ALA A 282 -2.43 -3.35 4.15
CA ALA A 282 -3.04 -4.38 3.32
C ALA A 282 -4.45 -4.03 2.80
N GLU A 283 -5.14 -3.10 3.48
CA GLU A 283 -6.45 -2.57 3.07
C GLU A 283 -6.31 -1.39 2.09
N ASP A 284 -5.09 -0.97 1.80
CA ASP A 284 -4.83 0.18 0.95
C ASP A 284 -4.92 -0.19 -0.53
N ASP A 285 -5.93 0.37 -1.19
CA ASP A 285 -6.14 0.25 -2.63
C ASP A 285 -5.09 1.04 -3.45
N LEU A 286 -4.27 1.89 -2.81
CA LEU A 286 -3.22 2.68 -3.43
C LEU A 286 -1.90 1.87 -3.55
N ILE A 287 -1.93 0.82 -4.36
CA ILE A 287 -0.76 -0.03 -4.57
C ILE A 287 0.15 0.55 -5.66
N LEU A 288 1.36 0.96 -5.26
CA LEU A 288 2.47 1.20 -6.19
C LEU A 288 2.98 -0.14 -6.72
N SER A 289 3.22 -0.24 -8.03
CA SER A 289 3.70 -1.48 -8.64
C SER A 289 4.66 -1.21 -9.77
N HIS A 290 5.76 -1.96 -9.80
CA HIS A 290 6.71 -1.96 -10.92
C HIS A 290 7.48 -3.27 -10.98
N SER A 291 8.10 -3.55 -12.14
CA SER A 291 8.92 -4.75 -12.35
C SER A 291 10.39 -4.36 -12.53
N LEU A 292 11.29 -5.11 -11.89
CA LEU A 292 12.73 -4.90 -12.00
C LEU A 292 13.42 -6.17 -12.51
N PRO A 293 14.49 -6.05 -13.29
CA PRO A 293 15.33 -7.20 -13.63
C PRO A 293 15.82 -7.91 -12.37
N TYR A 294 15.82 -9.24 -12.37
CA TYR A 294 16.18 -10.02 -11.17
C TYR A 294 17.57 -9.66 -10.61
N GLN A 295 18.52 -9.40 -11.51
CA GLN A 295 19.90 -9.02 -11.15
C GLN A 295 20.03 -7.67 -10.42
N GLU A 296 19.05 -6.78 -10.56
CA GLU A 296 19.02 -5.50 -9.83
C GLU A 296 18.58 -5.69 -8.38
N ILE A 297 17.80 -6.74 -8.11
CA ILE A 297 17.37 -7.11 -6.76
C ILE A 297 18.39 -8.02 -6.11
N VAL A 298 18.94 -8.98 -6.85
CA VAL A 298 19.96 -9.92 -6.37
C VAL A 298 21.18 -9.83 -7.27
N ASN A 299 22.22 -9.12 -6.83
CA ASN A 299 23.44 -8.99 -7.61
C ASN A 299 24.24 -10.30 -7.57
N PRO A 300 24.49 -10.98 -8.71
CA PRO A 300 25.23 -12.24 -8.74
C PRO A 300 26.70 -12.10 -8.32
N ARG A 301 27.26 -10.89 -8.33
CA ARG A 301 28.65 -10.61 -7.91
C ARG A 301 28.77 -10.31 -6.41
N ASP A 302 27.65 -10.13 -5.71
CA ASP A 302 27.65 -9.88 -4.27
C ASP A 302 27.84 -11.19 -3.49
N THR A 303 29.00 -11.34 -2.84
CA THR A 303 29.33 -12.53 -2.04
C THR A 303 28.44 -12.71 -0.81
N GLU A 304 27.82 -11.63 -0.32
CA GLU A 304 26.88 -11.64 0.80
C GLU A 304 25.42 -11.83 0.34
N GLN A 305 25.19 -11.82 -0.98
CA GLN A 305 23.90 -12.01 -1.65
C GLN A 305 22.79 -11.17 -1.01
N PHE A 306 23.00 -9.88 -0.82
CA PHE A 306 21.96 -9.01 -0.32
C PHE A 306 20.81 -8.89 -1.32
N ILE A 307 19.59 -8.80 -0.80
CA ILE A 307 18.36 -8.62 -1.59
C ILE A 307 17.99 -7.14 -1.51
N ARG A 308 18.16 -6.41 -2.61
CA ARG A 308 17.88 -4.98 -2.73
C ARG A 308 16.43 -4.79 -3.17
N ILE A 309 15.57 -4.45 -2.23
CA ILE A 309 14.16 -4.15 -2.53
C ILE A 309 14.04 -2.65 -2.82
N LEU A 310 13.84 -2.31 -4.09
CA LEU A 310 13.68 -0.94 -4.57
C LEU A 310 12.19 -0.69 -4.77
N PRO A 311 11.52 0.13 -3.94
CA PRO A 311 10.06 0.27 -3.97
C PRO A 311 9.52 1.08 -5.16
N ASN A 312 10.36 1.86 -5.84
CA ASN A 312 9.97 2.70 -6.96
C ASN A 312 11.18 3.11 -7.83
N ILE A 313 10.90 3.74 -8.97
CA ILE A 313 11.90 4.20 -9.95
C ILE A 313 12.90 5.18 -9.31
N LEU A 314 12.46 6.04 -8.39
CA LEU A 314 13.35 6.97 -7.68
C LEU A 314 14.41 6.23 -6.86
N SER A 315 14.03 5.11 -6.26
CA SER A 315 14.95 4.26 -5.50
C SER A 315 16.01 3.66 -6.42
N GLN A 316 15.63 3.26 -7.65
CA GLN A 316 16.57 2.77 -8.66
C GLN A 316 17.55 3.87 -9.08
N GLN A 317 17.08 5.10 -9.29
CA GLN A 317 17.94 6.25 -9.61
C GLN A 317 18.91 6.59 -8.48
N ILE A 318 18.49 6.51 -7.22
CA ILE A 318 19.36 6.67 -6.06
C ILE A 318 20.50 5.64 -6.09
N VAL A 319 20.20 4.38 -6.40
CA VAL A 319 21.22 3.33 -6.53
C VAL A 319 22.17 3.64 -7.68
N GLN A 320 21.66 4.02 -8.85
CA GLN A 320 22.47 4.37 -10.02
C GLN A 320 23.42 5.55 -9.72
N GLN A 321 22.94 6.59 -9.04
CA GLN A 321 23.78 7.72 -8.63
C GLN A 321 24.86 7.30 -7.64
N MET A 322 24.57 6.38 -6.72
CA MET A 322 25.55 5.84 -5.79
C MET A 322 26.58 4.92 -6.48
N ASP A 323 26.20 4.23 -7.55
CA ASP A 323 27.08 3.40 -8.35
C ASP A 323 28.07 4.22 -9.21
N CYS A 324 27.82 5.52 -9.41
CA CYS A 324 28.78 6.44 -10.05
C CYS A 324 30.05 6.71 -9.21
N PHE A 325 30.01 6.45 -7.90
CA PHE A 325 31.16 6.65 -7.03
C PHE A 325 32.16 5.50 -7.16
N PRO A 326 33.43 5.75 -7.53
CA PRO A 326 34.32 4.70 -8.00
C PRO A 326 35.10 3.96 -6.90
N CYS A 327 35.12 4.48 -5.67
CA CYS A 327 36.00 3.97 -4.61
C CYS A 327 35.24 3.17 -3.56
N THR A 328 35.90 2.20 -2.96
CA THR A 328 35.54 1.59 -1.68
C THR A 328 36.34 2.22 -0.54
N LEU A 329 35.99 1.92 0.71
CA LEU A 329 36.84 2.32 1.85
C LEU A 329 38.28 1.80 1.74
N LYS A 330 38.46 0.61 1.16
CA LYS A 330 39.79 0.01 0.95
C LYS A 330 40.63 0.85 0.00
N ASP A 331 40.03 1.34 -1.09
CA ASP A 331 40.72 2.19 -2.08
C ASP A 331 41.14 3.53 -1.49
N LEU A 332 40.38 4.04 -0.52
CA LEU A 332 40.71 5.26 0.24
C LEU A 332 41.74 5.01 1.36
N GLY A 333 42.10 3.76 1.65
CA GLY A 333 42.92 3.40 2.80
C GLY A 333 42.24 3.65 4.15
N ILE A 334 40.91 3.80 4.16
CA ILE A 334 40.10 4.08 5.36
C ILE A 334 39.41 2.79 5.82
N SER A 335 39.10 2.71 7.10
CA SER A 335 38.31 1.65 7.70
C SER A 335 37.29 2.24 8.68
N VAL A 336 36.25 1.49 8.97
CA VAL A 336 35.20 1.87 9.92
C VAL A 336 35.06 0.80 10.99
N SER A 337 35.01 1.25 12.23
CA SER A 337 34.89 0.40 13.42
C SER A 337 33.79 0.90 14.34
N THR A 338 33.22 0.00 15.13
CA THR A 338 32.31 0.36 16.22
C THR A 338 33.12 0.82 17.43
N GLY A 339 32.63 1.83 18.15
CA GLY A 339 33.21 2.34 19.38
C GLY A 339 33.50 1.20 20.36
N ARG A 340 34.70 1.23 20.95
CA ARG A 340 35.24 0.11 21.73
C ARG A 340 34.70 0.08 23.16
N VAL A 341 34.26 1.22 23.68
CA VAL A 341 33.78 1.34 25.07
C VAL A 341 32.33 0.87 25.14
N VAL A 342 32.09 -0.24 25.85
CA VAL A 342 30.74 -0.71 26.19
C VAL A 342 30.42 -0.27 27.62
N ASP A 343 29.56 0.73 27.76
CA ASP A 343 29.41 1.47 29.02
C ASP A 343 29.06 0.57 30.23
N PHE A 344 28.11 -0.34 30.07
CA PHE A 344 27.69 -1.24 31.15
C PHE A 344 28.74 -2.27 31.55
N ARG A 345 29.73 -2.55 30.69
CA ARG A 345 30.87 -3.44 30.98
C ARG A 345 32.04 -2.70 31.63
N ALA A 346 32.11 -1.38 31.47
CA ALA A 346 33.20 -0.54 31.96
C ALA A 346 32.81 0.36 33.15
N LYS A 347 31.68 0.09 33.82
CA LYS A 347 31.06 0.96 34.83
C LYS A 347 32.03 1.50 35.90
N GLU A 348 32.93 0.65 36.38
CA GLU A 348 33.90 1.00 37.44
C GLU A 348 34.92 2.08 37.01
N TYR A 349 35.17 2.20 35.70
CA TYR A 349 36.11 3.17 35.12
C TYR A 349 35.43 4.46 34.64
N LEU A 350 34.09 4.52 34.62
CA LEU A 350 33.35 5.68 34.12
C LEU A 350 33.32 6.81 35.16
N ARG A 351 33.44 8.06 34.70
CA ARG A 351 33.38 9.26 35.54
C ARG A 351 32.46 10.32 34.91
N PRO A 352 31.69 11.07 35.71
CA PRO A 352 30.70 12.03 35.21
C PRO A 352 31.31 13.27 34.55
N LEU A 353 32.52 13.65 34.94
CA LEU A 353 33.23 14.83 34.44
C LEU A 353 34.65 14.44 34.03
N LEU A 354 35.24 15.21 33.11
CA LEU A 354 36.66 15.10 32.79
C LEU A 354 37.47 15.67 33.97
N LYS A 355 38.43 14.89 34.46
CA LYS A 355 39.42 15.30 35.47
C LYS A 355 40.82 15.03 34.91
N GLU A 356 41.83 15.67 35.49
CA GLU A 356 43.22 15.44 35.13
C GLU A 356 43.57 13.94 35.24
N GLY A 357 44.23 13.40 34.21
CA GLY A 357 44.55 11.98 34.09
C GLY A 357 43.45 11.08 33.50
N ASN A 358 42.20 11.53 33.45
CA ASN A 358 41.11 10.78 32.79
C ASN A 358 41.05 11.06 31.29
N ILE A 359 40.47 10.10 30.57
CA ILE A 359 40.35 10.14 29.11
C ILE A 359 38.94 10.57 28.71
N PRO A 360 38.78 11.50 27.76
CA PRO A 360 37.48 11.87 27.23
C PRO A 360 36.71 10.66 26.67
N LEU A 361 35.42 10.58 26.96
CA LEU A 361 34.52 9.55 26.45
C LEU A 361 33.39 10.21 25.65
N ILE A 362 33.30 9.87 24.36
CA ILE A 362 32.35 10.49 23.43
C ILE A 362 31.13 9.59 23.22
N TYR A 363 29.94 10.21 23.30
CA TYR A 363 28.62 9.61 23.13
C TYR A 363 27.83 10.32 22.01
N PRO A 364 26.74 9.71 21.50
CA PRO A 364 25.83 10.36 20.55
C PRO A 364 25.29 11.74 21.00
N VAL A 365 25.16 11.97 22.31
CA VAL A 365 24.70 13.25 22.88
C VAL A 365 25.66 14.42 22.62
N HIS A 366 26.92 14.15 22.27
CA HIS A 366 27.91 15.18 21.96
C HIS A 366 27.85 15.68 20.51
N PHE A 367 27.00 15.08 19.65
CA PHE A 367 26.85 15.52 18.28
C PHE A 367 26.16 16.88 18.23
N SER A 368 26.79 17.87 17.60
CA SER A 368 26.27 19.22 17.47
C SER A 368 26.71 19.83 16.13
N TRP A 369 25.74 20.14 15.26
CA TRP A 369 25.97 20.85 13.99
C TRP A 369 27.12 20.27 13.14
N GLY A 370 27.16 18.95 12.96
CA GLY A 370 28.20 18.28 12.15
C GLY A 370 29.57 18.15 12.84
N TYR A 371 29.71 18.60 14.09
CA TYR A 371 30.91 18.47 14.91
C TYR A 371 30.61 17.83 16.26
N ILE A 372 31.65 17.52 17.03
CA ILE A 372 31.55 17.06 18.42
C ILE A 372 31.69 18.24 19.37
N LYS A 373 30.64 18.51 20.15
CA LYS A 373 30.67 19.47 21.27
C LYS A 373 30.92 18.71 22.56
N TYR A 374 32.11 18.89 23.12
CA TYR A 374 32.54 18.23 24.34
C TYR A 374 33.38 19.18 25.21
N PRO A 375 33.18 19.22 26.55
CA PRO A 375 32.12 18.52 27.28
C PRO A 375 30.73 19.14 27.02
N THR A 376 29.67 18.42 27.39
CA THR A 376 28.28 18.94 27.34
C THR A 376 27.53 18.65 28.63
N VAL A 377 26.38 19.29 28.84
CA VAL A 377 25.51 18.99 29.98
C VAL A 377 24.72 17.70 29.68
N THR A 378 25.03 16.60 30.37
CA THR A 378 24.40 15.30 30.16
C THR A 378 24.45 14.43 31.42
N LYS A 379 23.54 13.45 31.53
CA LYS A 379 23.57 12.40 32.56
C LYS A 379 24.55 11.27 32.24
N LYS A 380 25.01 11.17 30.99
CA LYS A 380 25.99 10.16 30.58
C LYS A 380 27.36 10.48 31.19
N PRO A 381 28.17 9.47 31.55
CA PRO A 381 29.56 9.70 31.91
C PRO A 381 30.30 10.44 30.80
N GLN A 382 31.26 11.28 31.17
CA GLN A 382 32.03 12.07 30.19
C GLN A 382 33.50 11.69 30.13
N SER A 383 34.02 10.91 31.07
CA SER A 383 35.40 10.43 31.01
C SER A 383 35.56 8.99 31.49
N LEU A 384 36.68 8.38 31.12
CA LEU A 384 37.11 7.03 31.45
C LEU A 384 38.46 7.10 32.16
N VAL A 385 38.64 6.35 33.25
CA VAL A 385 39.95 6.21 33.90
C VAL A 385 40.86 5.37 33.01
N LYS A 386 42.10 5.85 32.78
CA LYS A 386 43.11 5.10 32.03
C LYS A 386 43.84 4.10 32.93
N THR A 387 43.68 2.81 32.64
CA THR A 387 44.38 1.69 33.29
C THR A 387 44.84 0.69 32.22
N GLU A 388 45.53 -0.38 32.61
CA GLU A 388 45.89 -1.46 31.67
C GLU A 388 44.66 -2.14 31.08
N GLU A 389 43.60 -2.31 31.89
CA GLU A 389 42.34 -2.93 31.50
C GLU A 389 41.55 -2.09 30.49
N THR A 390 41.65 -0.76 30.58
CA THR A 390 40.94 0.16 29.68
C THR A 390 41.75 0.58 28.46
N ALA A 391 43.05 0.29 28.42
CA ALA A 391 43.96 0.74 27.36
C ALA A 391 43.49 0.31 25.95
N ASN A 392 43.02 -0.94 25.80
CA ASN A 392 42.53 -1.48 24.53
C ASN A 392 41.21 -0.85 24.04
N LEU A 393 40.51 -0.13 24.92
CA LEU A 393 39.25 0.57 24.58
C LEU A 393 39.50 1.96 23.99
N LEU A 394 40.74 2.45 24.03
CA LEU A 394 41.12 3.80 23.64
C LEU A 394 41.70 3.82 22.23
N VAL A 395 41.61 4.99 21.59
CA VAL A 395 42.29 5.31 20.34
C VAL A 395 43.09 6.62 20.50
N PRO A 396 44.13 6.86 19.67
CA PRO A 396 44.89 8.11 19.70
C PRO A 396 43.97 9.32 19.53
N ASN A 397 44.27 10.43 20.20
CA ASN A 397 43.52 11.67 20.02
C ASN A 397 43.91 12.35 18.71
N GLU A 398 43.27 11.93 17.63
CA GLU A 398 43.45 12.43 16.26
C GLU A 398 42.08 12.76 15.64
N HIS A 399 42.01 13.21 14.40
CA HIS A 399 40.72 13.56 13.79
C HIS A 399 39.98 12.29 13.34
N TYR A 400 38.67 12.22 13.59
CA TYR A 400 37.84 11.09 13.15
C TYR A 400 36.51 11.59 12.59
N VAL A 401 35.86 10.76 11.77
CA VAL A 401 34.43 10.94 11.48
C VAL A 401 33.65 9.94 12.33
N LEU A 402 32.73 10.45 13.15
CA LEU A 402 31.86 9.65 14.01
C LEU A 402 30.46 9.57 13.42
N ILE A 403 29.82 8.41 13.50
CA ILE A 403 28.44 8.19 13.08
C ILE A 403 27.63 7.60 14.24
N LYS A 404 26.40 8.08 14.43
CA LYS A 404 25.43 7.46 15.36
C LYS A 404 25.03 6.07 14.87
N ARG A 405 25.14 5.04 15.72
CA ARG A 405 24.76 3.65 15.38
C ARG A 405 23.28 3.35 15.52
N PHE A 406 22.51 4.25 16.13
CA PHE A 406 21.09 4.04 16.35
C PHE A 406 20.35 5.24 15.81
N SER A 407 19.45 4.96 14.89
CA SER A 407 18.44 5.88 14.40
C SER A 407 17.16 5.07 14.14
N SER A 408 16.00 5.70 14.15
CA SER A 408 14.74 5.09 13.68
C SER A 408 14.48 5.42 12.20
N LYS A 409 13.52 4.77 11.54
CA LYS A 409 13.22 5.08 10.11
C LYS A 409 12.47 6.42 10.01
N GLU A 410 11.73 6.73 11.06
CA GLU A 410 10.88 7.90 11.26
C GLU A 410 11.71 9.15 11.59
N GLU A 411 12.96 8.98 12.03
CA GLU A 411 13.90 10.08 12.17
C GLU A 411 14.20 10.74 10.81
N LYS A 412 14.36 12.08 10.82
CA LYS A 412 14.66 12.88 9.63
C LYS A 412 15.90 12.39 8.88
N LYS A 413 16.88 11.81 9.58
CA LYS A 413 18.09 11.20 9.02
C LYS A 413 18.39 9.85 9.66
N ARG A 414 18.75 8.87 8.84
CA ARG A 414 19.36 7.60 9.25
C ARG A 414 20.83 7.76 9.53
N VAL A 415 21.54 8.46 8.65
CA VAL A 415 22.98 8.67 8.73
C VAL A 415 23.24 10.07 9.27
N VAL A 416 23.85 10.12 10.45
CA VAL A 416 24.24 11.37 11.10
C VAL A 416 25.73 11.27 11.39
N ALA A 417 26.54 11.96 10.58
CA ALA A 417 27.98 12.00 10.73
C ALA A 417 28.43 13.32 11.39
N ALA A 418 29.48 13.25 12.20
CA ALA A 418 30.10 14.42 12.81
C ALA A 418 31.63 14.29 12.81
N VAL A 419 32.31 15.41 12.64
CA VAL A 419 33.77 15.49 12.73
C VAL A 419 34.18 15.60 14.20
N TYR A 420 34.99 14.65 14.65
CA TYR A 420 35.76 14.76 15.88
C TYR A 420 37.07 15.49 15.57
N ASP A 421 37.19 16.72 16.03
CA ASP A 421 38.41 17.51 15.90
C ASP A 421 39.26 17.41 17.17
N ALA A 422 40.35 16.64 17.11
CA ALA A 422 41.28 16.45 18.23
C ALA A 422 41.87 17.75 18.78
N ASN A 423 41.94 18.82 17.97
CA ASN A 423 42.46 20.12 18.42
C ASN A 423 41.57 20.79 19.47
N THR A 424 40.31 20.35 19.59
CA THR A 424 39.36 20.91 20.55
C THR A 424 39.48 20.33 21.95
N ILE A 425 40.21 19.22 22.12
CA ILE A 425 40.36 18.52 23.40
C ILE A 425 41.84 18.18 23.63
N ASN A 426 42.45 18.79 24.64
CA ASN A 426 43.86 18.58 24.96
C ASN A 426 44.08 17.25 25.73
N THR A 427 44.17 16.13 25.00
CA THR A 427 44.43 14.78 25.53
C THR A 427 45.31 13.98 24.56
N LYS A 428 45.90 12.87 25.03
CA LYS A 428 46.64 11.91 24.17
C LYS A 428 45.75 10.80 23.61
N TRP A 429 44.66 10.48 24.30
CA TRP A 429 43.78 9.37 23.98
C TRP A 429 42.32 9.82 24.06
N VAL A 430 41.45 9.11 23.36
CA VAL A 430 39.99 9.29 23.41
C VAL A 430 39.29 7.93 23.41
N GLY A 431 38.18 7.83 24.12
CA GLY A 431 37.27 6.69 24.07
C GLY A 431 36.03 7.02 23.23
N PHE A 432 35.67 6.11 22.32
CA PHE A 432 34.40 6.17 21.60
C PHE A 432 33.46 5.09 22.12
N GLU A 433 32.25 5.48 22.49
CA GLU A 433 31.26 4.57 23.02
C GLU A 433 30.57 3.74 21.94
N ASN A 434 30.12 2.54 22.29
CA ASN A 434 29.66 1.53 21.33
C ASN A 434 28.36 1.86 20.60
N HIS A 435 27.67 2.96 20.89
CA HIS A 435 26.59 3.50 20.07
C HIS A 435 27.10 4.43 18.96
N LEU A 436 28.43 4.49 18.75
CA LEU A 436 29.09 5.21 17.67
C LEU A 436 29.85 4.25 16.75
N ASN A 437 29.92 4.57 15.47
CA ASN A 437 30.96 4.09 14.57
C ASN A 437 31.98 5.21 14.35
N TYR A 438 33.23 4.88 14.06
CA TYR A 438 34.29 5.83 13.78
C TYR A 438 35.13 5.38 12.57
N PHE A 439 35.44 6.33 11.68
CA PHE A 439 36.29 6.13 10.50
C PHE A 439 37.74 6.46 10.83
N HIS A 440 38.67 5.60 10.42
CA HIS A 440 40.07 5.62 10.83
C HIS A 440 40.99 5.02 9.76
N GLN A 441 42.30 5.27 9.82
CA GLN A 441 43.33 4.59 9.04
C GLN A 441 44.08 3.61 9.94
N ASN A 442 43.72 2.32 9.90
CA ASN A 442 44.37 1.27 10.71
C ASN A 442 44.45 1.59 12.23
N GLY A 443 43.42 2.23 12.78
CA GLY A 443 43.34 2.63 14.19
C GLY A 443 43.85 4.04 14.49
N GLN A 444 44.50 4.70 13.53
CA GLN A 444 44.87 6.12 13.57
C GLN A 444 43.75 7.00 12.98
N GLY A 445 43.75 8.28 13.29
CA GLY A 445 42.84 9.27 12.74
C GLY A 445 43.09 9.58 11.27
N LEU A 446 42.34 10.57 10.77
CA LEU A 446 42.40 11.10 9.42
C LEU A 446 43.03 12.49 9.44
N SER A 447 43.39 13.03 8.27
CA SER A 447 43.60 14.48 8.16
C SER A 447 42.27 15.22 8.40
N LEU A 448 42.33 16.43 8.98
CA LEU A 448 41.12 17.20 9.27
C LEU A 448 40.30 17.49 7.99
N THR A 449 40.96 17.83 6.89
CA THR A 449 40.33 18.05 5.58
C THR A 449 39.58 16.81 5.10
N LEU A 450 40.22 15.64 5.17
CA LEU A 450 39.58 14.38 4.78
C LEU A 450 38.38 14.05 5.68
N ALA A 451 38.52 14.26 6.99
CA ALA A 451 37.42 14.04 7.94
C ALA A 451 36.21 14.95 7.62
N ARG A 452 36.44 16.23 7.29
CA ARG A 452 35.37 17.16 6.86
C ARG A 452 34.72 16.70 5.57
N GLY A 453 35.50 16.39 4.54
CA GLY A 453 35.03 15.90 3.25
C GLY A 453 34.15 14.65 3.36
N LEU A 454 34.64 13.66 4.10
CA LEU A 454 33.92 12.43 4.36
C LEU A 454 32.63 12.66 5.15
N ALA A 455 32.64 13.57 6.14
CA ALA A 455 31.45 13.94 6.89
C ALA A 455 30.38 14.65 6.03
N ILE A 456 30.77 15.47 5.04
CA ILE A 456 29.83 16.06 4.07
C ILE A 456 29.14 14.95 3.28
N TYR A 457 29.94 14.09 2.67
CA TYR A 457 29.46 13.01 1.82
C TYR A 457 28.45 12.13 2.58
N LEU A 458 28.81 11.69 3.78
CA LEU A 458 27.96 10.84 4.63
C LEU A 458 26.69 11.55 5.12
N ASN A 459 26.68 12.88 5.21
CA ASN A 459 25.50 13.66 5.60
C ASN A 459 24.60 14.06 4.42
N SER A 460 24.96 13.70 3.18
CA SER A 460 24.15 14.02 2.00
C SER A 460 22.81 13.28 2.00
N SER A 461 21.79 13.91 1.40
CA SER A 461 20.47 13.29 1.21
C SER A 461 20.55 12.07 0.31
N LEU A 462 21.52 12.01 -0.61
CA LEU A 462 21.76 10.85 -1.45
C LEU A 462 22.18 9.63 -0.62
N VAL A 463 23.22 9.78 0.23
CA VAL A 463 23.68 8.69 1.10
C VAL A 463 22.59 8.30 2.10
N ASP A 464 21.87 9.26 2.70
CA ASP A 464 20.77 8.95 3.62
C ASP A 464 19.65 8.17 2.92
N SER A 465 19.27 8.58 1.72
CA SER A 465 18.22 7.92 0.94
C SER A 465 18.64 6.52 0.49
N PHE A 466 19.88 6.36 0.00
CA PHE A 466 20.44 5.05 -0.34
C PHE A 466 20.49 4.13 0.88
N PHE A 467 20.93 4.65 2.04
CA PHE A 467 20.98 3.89 3.29
C PHE A 467 19.60 3.37 3.71
N ARG A 468 18.53 4.15 3.52
CA ARG A 468 17.14 3.74 3.79
C ARG A 468 16.65 2.61 2.89
N LEU A 469 17.22 2.44 1.69
CA LEU A 469 16.80 1.38 0.75
C LEU A 469 17.19 -0.02 1.21
N PHE A 470 18.28 -0.17 1.96
CA PHE A 470 18.77 -1.49 2.38
C PHE A 470 18.75 -1.71 3.90
N ASN A 471 18.63 -0.65 4.71
CA ASN A 471 18.66 -0.75 6.17
C ASN A 471 17.24 -0.77 6.76
N GLY A 472 16.68 -1.98 6.93
CA GLY A 472 15.33 -2.22 7.47
C GLY A 472 15.25 -2.37 9.00
N ASN A 473 16.27 -1.94 9.75
CA ASN A 473 16.30 -2.04 11.22
C ASN A 473 16.73 -0.71 11.86
N THR A 474 16.81 -0.62 13.19
CA THR A 474 17.20 0.63 13.89
C THR A 474 18.71 0.82 14.01
N GLN A 475 19.51 -0.14 13.58
CA GLN A 475 20.96 -0.12 13.71
C GLN A 475 21.63 0.35 12.42
N VAL A 476 22.65 1.18 12.58
CA VAL A 476 23.53 1.65 11.52
C VAL A 476 24.89 0.95 11.74
N ASN A 477 25.13 -0.14 11.03
CA ASN A 477 26.28 -1.01 11.28
C ASN A 477 27.52 -0.56 10.52
N ALA A 478 28.71 -0.84 11.08
CA ALA A 478 29.97 -0.57 10.38
C ALA A 478 30.08 -1.34 9.05
N THR A 479 29.49 -2.54 8.96
CA THR A 479 29.42 -3.32 7.72
C THR A 479 28.64 -2.63 6.62
N ASP A 480 27.60 -1.87 6.97
CA ASP A 480 26.78 -1.15 6.00
C ASP A 480 27.62 -0.11 5.25
N PHE A 481 28.48 0.62 5.99
CA PHE A 481 29.42 1.58 5.43
C PHE A 481 30.55 0.95 4.63
N ARG A 482 30.98 -0.28 4.96
CA ARG A 482 31.99 -0.99 4.16
C ARG A 482 31.49 -1.37 2.77
N ASN A 483 30.18 -1.48 2.61
CA ASN A 483 29.52 -1.83 1.36
C ASN A 483 29.00 -0.60 0.59
N LEU A 484 29.30 0.61 1.06
CA LEU A 484 29.03 1.84 0.31
C LEU A 484 30.15 2.10 -0.70
N ASN A 485 29.77 2.69 -1.82
CA ASN A 485 30.71 3.34 -2.72
C ASN A 485 31.02 4.75 -2.20
N TYR A 486 32.18 5.29 -2.56
CA TYR A 486 32.69 6.56 -2.08
C TYR A 486 33.30 7.35 -3.25
N PRO A 487 33.23 8.70 -3.20
CA PRO A 487 34.01 9.55 -4.09
C PRO A 487 35.50 9.26 -3.97
N THR A 488 36.27 9.72 -4.96
CA THR A 488 37.73 9.63 -4.92
C THR A 488 38.30 10.41 -3.74
N LEU A 489 39.52 10.06 -3.33
CA LEU A 489 40.22 10.77 -2.25
C LEU A 489 40.35 12.27 -2.55
N GLU A 490 40.66 12.63 -3.80
CA GLU A 490 40.79 14.02 -4.25
C GLU A 490 39.47 14.78 -4.12
N GLN A 491 38.36 14.18 -4.54
CA GLN A 491 37.02 14.77 -4.38
C GLN A 491 36.65 14.96 -2.91
N LEU A 492 36.95 14.00 -2.05
CA LEU A 492 36.69 14.13 -0.61
C LEU A 492 37.54 15.25 0.01
N LEU A 493 38.81 15.35 -0.34
CA LEU A 493 39.66 16.45 0.14
C LEU A 493 39.12 17.80 -0.31
N TRP A 494 38.74 17.93 -1.59
CA TRP A 494 38.15 19.15 -2.14
C TRP A 494 36.87 19.57 -1.40
N LEU A 495 35.95 18.63 -1.14
CA LEU A 495 34.76 18.90 -0.33
C LEU A 495 35.13 19.40 1.07
N GLY A 496 36.14 18.79 1.68
CA GLY A 496 36.64 19.18 3.00
C GLY A 496 37.18 20.61 3.06
N GLU A 497 37.77 21.09 1.98
CA GLU A 497 38.27 22.47 1.85
C GLU A 497 37.14 23.51 1.74
N GLN A 498 35.94 23.11 1.30
CA GLN A 498 34.77 24.01 1.25
C GLN A 498 34.21 24.33 2.64
N ILE A 499 34.69 23.65 3.70
CA ILE A 499 34.19 23.80 5.06
C ILE A 499 35.25 24.32 6.02
N ASN A 500 34.88 25.39 6.72
CA ASN A 500 35.62 25.96 7.84
C ASN A 500 35.02 25.49 9.18
N ASN A 501 35.02 26.34 10.22
CA ASN A 501 34.53 25.97 11.55
C ASN A 501 33.00 25.75 11.63
N LEU A 502 32.25 26.11 10.59
CA LEU A 502 30.81 25.95 10.51
C LEU A 502 30.46 24.89 9.46
N PHE A 503 29.70 23.88 9.88
CA PHE A 503 29.22 22.84 8.97
C PHE A 503 28.05 23.40 8.11
N PRO A 504 27.98 23.09 6.80
CA PRO A 504 26.98 23.64 5.88
C PRO A 504 25.57 23.13 6.18
N SER A 505 24.58 23.89 5.68
CA SER A 505 23.17 23.47 5.67
C SER A 505 22.97 22.25 4.76
N GLN A 506 21.85 21.54 4.94
CA GLN A 506 21.54 20.37 4.10
C GLN A 506 21.46 20.72 2.61
N GLU A 507 20.80 21.82 2.28
CA GLU A 507 20.67 22.32 0.91
C GLU A 507 22.04 22.57 0.26
N ASN A 508 22.97 23.16 1.02
CA ASN A 508 24.33 23.41 0.54
C ASN A 508 25.11 22.09 0.36
N ILE A 509 24.96 21.13 1.27
CA ILE A 509 25.56 19.79 1.12
C ILE A 509 25.07 19.14 -0.16
N ASP A 510 23.76 19.06 -0.37
CA ASP A 510 23.17 18.37 -1.52
C ASP A 510 23.54 19.07 -2.84
N THR A 511 23.61 20.41 -2.84
CA THR A 511 24.10 21.19 -3.99
C THR A 511 25.56 20.88 -4.33
N LEU A 512 26.43 20.80 -3.32
CA LEU A 512 27.85 20.45 -3.52
C LEU A 512 28.00 19.04 -4.10
N ILE A 513 27.27 18.06 -3.54
CA ILE A 513 27.29 16.68 -4.04
C ILE A 513 26.81 16.61 -5.50
N GLN A 514 25.66 17.25 -5.80
CA GLN A 514 25.06 17.18 -7.13
C GLN A 514 25.93 17.84 -8.20
N LYS A 515 26.41 19.06 -7.94
CA LYS A 515 27.16 19.84 -8.92
C LYS A 515 28.56 19.29 -9.16
N GLU A 516 29.23 18.83 -8.11
CA GLU A 516 30.68 18.59 -8.17
C GLU A 516 31.03 17.09 -8.25
N LEU A 517 30.14 16.21 -7.78
CA LEU A 517 30.39 14.76 -7.79
C LEU A 517 29.53 13.97 -8.78
N LEU A 518 28.36 14.49 -9.14
CA LEU A 518 27.38 13.78 -9.99
C LEU A 518 27.18 14.45 -11.36
N ASN A 519 28.10 15.32 -11.78
CA ASN A 519 28.03 16.08 -13.03
C ASN A 519 28.02 15.15 -14.26
N MET A 520 26.86 14.59 -14.57
CA MET A 520 26.46 14.07 -15.87
C MET A 520 25.14 14.76 -16.24
N ALA A 521 25.09 15.31 -17.45
CA ALA A 521 23.96 16.05 -18.00
C ALA A 521 22.65 15.23 -18.08
N ASP A 522 22.71 13.91 -17.87
CA ASP A 522 21.63 12.96 -18.13
C ASP A 522 20.66 12.72 -16.95
N PHE A 523 20.95 13.22 -15.74
CA PHE A 523 20.08 13.02 -14.55
C PHE A 523 19.11 14.17 -14.27
N THR A 524 19.01 15.15 -15.18
CA THR A 524 18.32 16.43 -14.92
C THR A 524 16.80 16.32 -14.87
N GLU A 525 16.17 15.39 -15.58
CA GLU A 525 14.69 15.32 -15.62
C GLU A 525 14.07 14.61 -14.42
N ASN A 526 14.80 13.71 -13.72
CA ASN A 526 14.28 12.92 -12.60
C ASN A 526 15.30 12.82 -11.46
N ASN A 527 15.63 13.93 -10.81
CA ASN A 527 16.47 13.90 -9.62
C ASN A 527 15.63 13.49 -8.38
N PRO A 528 15.92 12.35 -7.72
CA PRO A 528 15.16 11.87 -6.56
C PRO A 528 15.10 12.85 -5.39
N ILE A 529 16.15 13.64 -5.19
CA ILE A 529 16.25 14.64 -4.12
C ILE A 529 15.29 15.80 -4.40
N LEU A 530 15.26 16.29 -5.64
CA LEU A 530 14.36 17.37 -6.05
C LEU A 530 12.89 16.91 -6.04
N ILE A 531 12.63 15.68 -6.46
CA ILE A 531 11.31 15.05 -6.38
C ILE A 531 10.81 14.99 -4.94
N LYS A 532 11.62 14.46 -4.02
CA LYS A 532 11.27 14.42 -2.59
C LYS A 532 11.02 15.82 -2.03
N SER A 533 11.91 16.76 -2.31
CA SER A 533 11.74 18.16 -1.87
C SER A 533 10.43 18.76 -2.38
N ARG A 534 10.03 18.48 -3.63
CA ARG A 534 8.79 18.99 -4.22
C ARG A 534 7.55 18.42 -3.52
N ILE A 535 7.56 17.12 -3.25
CA ILE A 535 6.48 16.44 -2.52
C ILE A 535 6.38 16.99 -1.09
N ASP A 536 7.50 17.17 -0.39
CA ASP A 536 7.54 17.73 0.96
C ASP A 536 6.99 19.17 0.99
N GLN A 537 7.28 19.98 -0.03
CA GLN A 537 6.70 21.32 -0.19
C GLN A 537 5.18 21.26 -0.39
N ALA A 538 4.69 20.38 -1.25
CA ALA A 538 3.25 20.20 -1.47
C ALA A 538 2.52 19.68 -0.22
N LEU A 539 3.13 18.77 0.55
CA LEU A 539 2.60 18.31 1.84
C LEU A 539 2.49 19.46 2.85
N ASN A 540 3.53 20.29 2.95
CA ASN A 540 3.52 21.47 3.82
C ASN A 540 2.44 22.48 3.40
N ILE A 541 2.19 22.65 2.09
CA ILE A 541 1.09 23.48 1.58
C ILE A 541 -0.25 22.91 2.03
N LEU A 542 -0.49 21.61 1.85
CA LEU A 542 -1.76 20.96 2.26
C LEU A 542 -2.00 21.08 3.76
N GLU A 543 -0.94 20.97 4.57
CA GLU A 543 -1.02 21.21 6.00
C GLU A 543 -1.41 22.66 6.33
N GLN A 544 -0.79 23.64 5.66
CA GLN A 544 -1.06 25.06 5.90
C GLN A 544 -2.40 25.54 5.34
N LEU A 545 -2.94 24.85 4.34
CA LEU A 545 -4.32 25.01 3.84
C LEU A 545 -5.36 24.31 4.76
N GLU A 546 -4.92 23.79 5.92
CA GLU A 546 -5.76 23.20 6.95
C GLU A 546 -6.52 21.93 6.51
N PHE A 547 -6.02 21.21 5.49
CA PHE A 547 -6.62 19.93 5.09
C PHE A 547 -6.61 18.92 6.24
N PRO A 548 -7.61 18.02 6.34
CA PRO A 548 -7.61 16.95 7.33
C PRO A 548 -6.40 16.03 7.19
N LYS A 549 -6.01 15.33 8.27
CA LYS A 549 -4.85 14.41 8.27
C LYS A 549 -4.90 13.38 7.13
N ALA A 550 -6.10 12.92 6.76
CA ALA A 550 -6.30 11.95 5.68
C ALA A 550 -5.88 12.46 4.27
N GLN A 551 -5.72 13.77 4.09
CA GLN A 551 -5.25 14.40 2.84
C GLN A 551 -3.82 14.95 2.98
N ARG A 552 -3.15 14.76 4.12
CA ARG A 552 -1.74 15.12 4.34
C ARG A 552 -0.82 13.95 4.03
N ASN A 553 -1.00 13.36 2.85
CA ASN A 553 -0.26 12.20 2.37
C ASN A 553 0.29 12.43 0.96
N GLU A 554 1.21 11.58 0.54
CA GLU A 554 1.92 11.72 -0.73
C GLU A 554 0.96 11.70 -1.93
N ARG A 555 -0.07 10.84 -1.93
CA ARG A 555 -1.12 10.82 -2.98
C ARG A 555 -1.73 12.20 -3.19
N SER A 556 -2.10 12.89 -2.12
CA SER A 556 -2.77 14.18 -2.21
C SER A 556 -1.80 15.28 -2.64
N ALA A 557 -0.55 15.23 -2.18
CA ALA A 557 0.52 16.12 -2.64
C ALA A 557 0.79 15.96 -4.14
N LEU A 558 0.91 14.72 -4.62
CA LEU A 558 1.09 14.40 -6.03
C LEU A 558 -0.12 14.83 -6.88
N THR A 559 -1.34 14.68 -6.35
CA THR A 559 -2.57 15.14 -7.03
C THR A 559 -2.57 16.66 -7.18
N LEU A 560 -2.17 17.40 -6.14
CA LEU A 560 -2.01 18.85 -6.20
C LEU A 560 -0.94 19.25 -7.24
N LEU A 561 0.23 18.60 -7.22
CA LEU A 561 1.31 18.88 -8.18
C LEU A 561 0.90 18.59 -9.62
N ALA A 562 0.16 17.51 -9.84
CA ALA A 562 -0.46 17.21 -11.12
C ALA A 562 -1.36 18.38 -11.52
N LEU A 563 -2.36 18.74 -10.70
CA LEU A 563 -3.32 19.83 -10.95
C LEU A 563 -2.67 21.18 -11.26
N LEU A 564 -1.43 21.41 -10.80
CA LEU A 564 -0.65 22.61 -11.07
C LEU A 564 0.30 22.49 -12.27
N ASN A 565 0.37 21.31 -12.90
CA ASN A 565 1.36 20.94 -13.92
C ASN A 565 2.81 21.23 -13.48
N LEU A 566 3.12 21.09 -12.19
CA LEU A 566 4.43 21.40 -11.65
C LEU A 566 5.32 20.16 -11.66
N LYS A 567 6.38 20.18 -12.45
CA LYS A 567 7.43 19.16 -12.46
C LYS A 567 8.44 19.42 -11.33
N PRO A 568 9.30 18.45 -10.98
CA PRO A 568 10.19 18.56 -9.82
C PRO A 568 11.09 19.81 -9.83
N ASN A 569 11.57 20.21 -11.01
CA ASN A 569 12.47 21.35 -11.21
C ASN A 569 11.76 22.69 -11.41
N ASP A 570 10.43 22.68 -11.56
CA ASP A 570 9.68 23.88 -11.90
C ASP A 570 9.59 24.84 -10.71
N LYS A 571 9.53 26.13 -11.00
CA LYS A 571 9.31 27.14 -9.97
C LYS A 571 7.82 27.19 -9.60
N TRP A 572 7.49 27.44 -8.33
CA TRP A 572 6.07 27.55 -7.93
C TRP A 572 5.35 28.66 -8.70
N GLU A 573 6.06 29.74 -9.05
CA GLU A 573 5.58 30.83 -9.89
C GLU A 573 5.09 30.38 -11.28
N SER A 574 5.61 29.24 -11.78
CA SER A 574 5.23 28.66 -13.07
C SER A 574 4.02 27.72 -13.01
N ALA A 575 3.41 27.56 -11.83
CA ALA A 575 2.20 26.74 -11.67
C ALA A 575 1.12 27.16 -12.68
N ALA A 576 0.48 26.17 -13.27
CA ALA A 576 -0.58 26.33 -14.26
C ALA A 576 -1.90 25.72 -13.76
N SER A 577 -2.95 25.86 -14.55
CA SER A 577 -4.28 25.30 -14.28
C SER A 577 -4.77 24.50 -15.49
N PRO A 578 -4.15 23.37 -15.86
CA PRO A 578 -4.68 22.51 -16.92
C PRO A 578 -6.01 21.85 -16.52
N LEU A 579 -6.82 21.47 -17.51
CA LEU A 579 -7.96 20.57 -17.32
C LEU A 579 -7.45 19.13 -17.23
N MET A 580 -7.67 18.46 -16.11
CA MET A 580 -7.25 17.06 -15.95
C MET A 580 -8.30 16.16 -15.35
N GLY A 581 -8.48 14.99 -15.97
CA GLY A 581 -9.15 13.86 -15.32
C GLY A 581 -8.19 13.08 -14.42
N ILE A 582 -8.72 12.11 -13.66
CA ILE A 582 -7.93 11.31 -12.73
C ILE A 582 -6.82 10.50 -13.44
N THR A 583 -7.11 9.89 -14.59
CA THR A 583 -6.12 9.09 -15.33
C THR A 583 -4.94 9.95 -15.81
N PRO A 584 -5.15 11.12 -16.47
CA PRO A 584 -4.05 12.06 -16.73
C PRO A 584 -3.24 12.47 -15.50
N MET A 585 -3.88 12.66 -14.34
CA MET A 585 -3.15 12.95 -13.11
C MET A 585 -2.25 11.78 -12.71
N MET A 586 -2.74 10.54 -12.74
CA MET A 586 -1.94 9.35 -12.43
C MET A 586 -0.79 9.15 -13.43
N GLU A 587 -1.01 9.42 -14.72
CA GLU A 587 0.02 9.41 -15.76
C GLU A 587 1.10 10.48 -15.48
N PHE A 588 0.69 11.67 -15.03
CA PHE A 588 1.62 12.71 -14.60
C PHE A 588 2.48 12.28 -13.40
N MET A 589 1.87 11.62 -12.40
CA MET A 589 2.59 11.06 -11.25
C MET A 589 3.60 9.99 -11.66
N ALA A 590 3.21 9.11 -12.58
CA ALA A 590 4.07 8.10 -13.17
C ALA A 590 5.26 8.73 -13.91
N GLN A 591 4.99 9.68 -14.81
CA GLN A 591 5.97 10.26 -15.71
C GLN A 591 7.00 11.15 -15.01
N TYR A 592 6.55 12.06 -14.14
CA TYR A 592 7.43 13.11 -13.57
C TYR A 592 7.84 12.85 -12.12
N TYR A 593 7.16 11.94 -11.44
CA TYR A 593 7.42 11.62 -10.03
C TYR A 593 7.77 10.14 -9.81
N GLY A 594 7.74 9.30 -10.87
CA GLY A 594 8.09 7.88 -10.79
C GLY A 594 7.13 7.04 -9.95
N LYS A 595 5.88 7.51 -9.77
CA LYS A 595 4.87 6.90 -8.89
C LYS A 595 3.80 6.20 -9.73
N ASN A 596 4.07 4.93 -10.01
CA ASN A 596 3.20 4.07 -10.83
C ASN A 596 2.19 3.33 -9.95
N TYR A 597 0.95 3.80 -9.94
CA TYR A 597 -0.16 3.16 -9.24
C TYR A 597 -0.90 2.14 -10.13
N LYS A 598 -1.44 1.08 -9.54
CA LYS A 598 -2.28 0.13 -10.27
C LYS A 598 -3.59 0.79 -10.78
N PRO A 599 -4.21 0.31 -11.87
CA PRO A 599 -5.39 0.96 -12.46
C PRO A 599 -6.61 1.10 -11.52
N ASN A 600 -6.80 0.14 -10.61
CA ASN A 600 -7.89 0.16 -9.62
C ASN A 600 -7.79 1.33 -8.62
N THR A 601 -6.59 1.91 -8.44
CA THR A 601 -6.30 3.03 -7.55
C THR A 601 -6.93 4.37 -8.01
N ARG A 602 -7.40 4.45 -9.26
CA ARG A 602 -8.11 5.64 -9.80
C ARG A 602 -9.26 6.07 -8.90
N GLU A 603 -10.00 5.12 -8.37
CA GLU A 603 -11.16 5.37 -7.53
C GLU A 603 -10.77 5.93 -6.15
N THR A 604 -9.62 5.49 -5.62
CA THR A 604 -9.02 5.99 -4.38
C THR A 604 -8.62 7.46 -4.51
N VAL A 605 -7.93 7.84 -5.58
CA VAL A 605 -7.58 9.25 -5.84
C VAL A 605 -8.84 10.12 -5.93
N ARG A 606 -9.88 9.62 -6.60
CA ARG A 606 -11.16 10.34 -6.73
C ARG A 606 -11.84 10.55 -5.37
N ARG A 607 -12.09 9.46 -4.63
CA ARG A 607 -12.87 9.48 -3.38
C ARG A 607 -12.12 10.07 -2.18
N GLN A 608 -10.82 9.85 -2.10
CA GLN A 608 -10.02 10.19 -0.91
C GLN A 608 -9.13 11.42 -1.08
N THR A 609 -9.08 12.04 -2.27
CA THR A 609 -8.37 13.30 -2.47
C THR A 609 -9.22 14.32 -3.22
N ILE A 610 -9.70 13.99 -4.43
CA ILE A 610 -10.37 14.96 -5.29
C ILE A 610 -11.69 15.46 -4.70
N HIS A 611 -12.50 14.59 -4.09
CA HIS A 611 -13.71 15.01 -3.40
C HIS A 611 -13.41 16.04 -2.30
N GLN A 612 -12.37 15.81 -1.50
CA GLN A 612 -12.01 16.72 -0.42
C GLN A 612 -11.42 18.03 -0.95
N PHE A 613 -10.70 18.01 -2.08
CA PHE A 613 -10.23 19.23 -2.74
C PHE A 613 -11.40 20.06 -3.29
N LEU A 614 -12.46 19.42 -3.82
CA LEU A 614 -13.70 20.09 -4.22
C LEU A 614 -14.43 20.69 -3.02
N ASP A 615 -14.57 19.93 -1.93
CA ASP A 615 -15.23 20.39 -0.70
C ASP A 615 -14.50 21.56 -0.04
N ALA A 616 -13.19 21.64 -0.24
CA ALA A 616 -12.35 22.74 0.19
C ALA A 616 -12.36 23.96 -0.75
N ALA A 617 -13.06 23.88 -1.89
CA ALA A 617 -13.02 24.87 -2.98
C ALA A 617 -11.58 25.14 -3.49
N LEU A 618 -10.69 24.16 -3.38
CA LEU A 618 -9.33 24.24 -3.92
C LEU A 618 -9.32 24.03 -5.44
N ILE A 619 -10.26 23.21 -5.93
CA ILE A 619 -10.43 22.86 -7.33
C ILE A 619 -11.88 23.03 -7.76
N VAL A 620 -12.09 23.16 -9.07
CA VAL A 620 -13.40 23.18 -9.72
C VAL A 620 -13.57 21.95 -10.60
N ALA A 621 -14.80 21.42 -10.66
CA ALA A 621 -15.14 20.29 -11.53
C ALA A 621 -15.80 20.78 -12.82
N ASN A 622 -15.37 20.21 -13.95
CA ASN A 622 -15.91 20.46 -15.29
C ASN A 622 -16.08 21.95 -15.67
N PRO A 623 -15.07 22.81 -15.44
CA PRO A 623 -15.15 24.23 -15.84
C PRO A 623 -15.30 24.41 -17.36
N ASP A 624 -14.93 23.38 -18.15
CA ASP A 624 -15.13 23.33 -19.60
C ASP A 624 -16.57 23.01 -20.01
N LYS A 625 -17.33 22.28 -19.17
CA LYS A 625 -18.69 21.85 -19.47
C LYS A 625 -19.48 21.58 -18.18
N SER A 626 -20.13 22.61 -17.65
CA SER A 626 -20.84 22.59 -16.36
C SER A 626 -21.96 21.53 -16.24
N ASN A 627 -22.58 21.12 -17.34
CA ASN A 627 -23.64 20.09 -17.35
C ASN A 627 -23.13 18.65 -17.51
N ARG A 628 -21.81 18.41 -17.43
CA ARG A 628 -21.26 17.05 -17.46
C ARG A 628 -21.52 16.37 -16.10
N PRO A 629 -22.10 15.15 -16.07
CA PRO A 629 -22.28 14.39 -14.84
C PRO A 629 -20.97 14.19 -14.09
N ILE A 630 -20.97 14.34 -12.77
CA ILE A 630 -19.77 14.27 -11.93
C ILE A 630 -19.15 12.85 -11.95
N ASN A 631 -19.98 11.81 -12.08
CA ASN A 631 -19.57 10.41 -12.21
C ASN A 631 -19.10 10.00 -13.61
N SER A 632 -19.07 10.93 -14.57
CA SER A 632 -18.63 10.64 -15.93
C SER A 632 -17.16 10.22 -15.98
N PRO A 633 -16.78 9.23 -16.82
CA PRO A 633 -15.36 8.94 -17.05
C PRO A 633 -14.62 10.11 -17.73
N LYS A 634 -15.36 11.10 -18.26
CA LYS A 634 -14.83 12.31 -18.88
C LYS A 634 -14.77 13.51 -17.94
N THR A 635 -15.03 13.32 -16.64
CA THR A 635 -14.92 14.41 -15.65
C THR A 635 -13.49 14.92 -15.58
N VAL A 636 -13.35 16.24 -15.63
CA VAL A 636 -12.06 16.94 -15.49
C VAL A 636 -12.13 17.92 -14.33
N TYR A 637 -10.97 18.22 -13.77
CA TYR A 637 -10.77 19.12 -12.64
C TYR A 637 -9.69 20.13 -12.98
N GLN A 638 -9.78 21.29 -12.36
CA GLN A 638 -8.83 22.39 -12.52
C GLN A 638 -8.65 23.08 -11.17
N ILE A 639 -7.44 23.55 -10.87
CA ILE A 639 -7.22 24.38 -9.68
C ILE A 639 -8.05 25.68 -9.80
N GLU A 640 -8.64 26.12 -8.69
CA GLU A 640 -9.37 27.39 -8.62
C GLU A 640 -8.39 28.57 -8.77
N GLU A 641 -8.84 29.67 -9.40
CA GLU A 641 -7.95 30.77 -9.81
C GLU A 641 -7.29 31.48 -8.62
N SER A 642 -8.06 31.79 -7.56
CA SER A 642 -7.49 32.42 -6.35
C SER A 642 -6.53 31.49 -5.60
N ALA A 643 -6.79 30.18 -5.62
CA ALA A 643 -5.87 29.18 -5.12
C ALA A 643 -4.57 29.13 -5.95
N LEU A 644 -4.66 29.20 -7.28
CA LEU A 644 -3.51 29.25 -8.17
C LEU A 644 -2.62 30.47 -7.89
N GLU A 645 -3.22 31.65 -7.75
CA GLU A 645 -2.51 32.88 -7.40
C GLU A 645 -1.76 32.76 -6.07
N LEU A 646 -2.41 32.17 -5.06
CA LEU A 646 -1.76 31.89 -3.78
C LEU A 646 -0.59 30.92 -3.96
N LEU A 647 -0.79 29.79 -4.64
CA LEU A 647 0.20 28.73 -4.78
C LEU A 647 1.46 29.21 -5.53
N ARG A 648 1.30 30.12 -6.50
CA ARG A 648 2.42 30.72 -7.24
C ARG A 648 3.41 31.49 -6.38
N ILE A 649 3.00 32.00 -5.23
CA ILE A 649 3.86 32.77 -4.31
C ILE A 649 4.41 31.92 -3.15
N TYR A 650 4.30 30.59 -3.21
CA TYR A 650 4.87 29.72 -2.17
C TYR A 650 6.38 29.91 -2.04
N GLY A 651 6.86 30.10 -0.80
CA GLY A 651 8.26 30.43 -0.50
C GLY A 651 8.56 31.93 -0.45
N ASN A 652 7.66 32.80 -0.93
CA ASN A 652 7.79 34.25 -0.79
C ASN A 652 7.51 34.69 0.67
N PRO A 653 8.20 35.73 1.20
CA PRO A 653 7.88 36.32 2.50
C PRO A 653 6.40 36.68 2.71
N GLU A 654 5.67 37.01 1.65
CA GLU A 654 4.24 37.35 1.70
C GLU A 654 3.31 36.15 1.92
N TRP A 655 3.79 34.91 1.70
CA TRP A 655 2.98 33.69 1.77
C TRP A 655 2.14 33.61 3.05
N LYS A 656 2.77 33.85 4.21
CA LYS A 656 2.12 33.78 5.54
C LYS A 656 0.95 34.74 5.69
N LYS A 657 0.98 35.88 4.99
CA LYS A 657 -0.10 36.88 5.00
C LYS A 657 -1.21 36.45 4.04
N ARG A 658 -0.84 36.08 2.81
CA ARG A 658 -1.77 35.76 1.72
C ARG A 658 -2.58 34.51 1.98
N ILE A 659 -2.00 33.48 2.59
CA ILE A 659 -2.74 32.27 2.93
C ILE A 659 -3.87 32.53 3.94
N LYS A 660 -3.66 33.44 4.90
CA LYS A 660 -4.72 33.82 5.86
C LYS A 660 -5.87 34.53 5.18
N THR A 661 -5.57 35.42 4.23
CA THR A 661 -6.58 36.11 3.42
C THR A 661 -7.36 35.11 2.56
N TYR A 662 -6.66 34.16 1.92
CA TYR A 662 -7.29 33.10 1.14
C TYR A 662 -8.23 32.25 2.01
N LEU A 663 -7.76 31.71 3.14
CA LEU A 663 -8.57 30.90 4.05
C LEU A 663 -9.84 31.63 4.52
N ALA A 664 -9.76 32.95 4.77
CA ALA A 664 -10.92 33.76 5.13
C ALA A 664 -11.94 33.95 3.98
N SER A 665 -11.49 33.84 2.72
CA SER A 665 -12.34 33.98 1.52
C SER A 665 -12.97 32.67 1.03
N ILE A 666 -12.51 31.52 1.53
CA ILE A 666 -12.99 30.19 1.09
C ILE A 666 -14.51 30.04 1.29
N GLN A 667 -15.08 30.56 2.39
CA GLN A 667 -16.51 30.38 2.64
C GLN A 667 -17.37 31.04 1.56
N SER A 668 -17.02 32.26 1.13
CA SER A 668 -17.70 32.92 0.02
C SER A 668 -17.56 32.17 -1.32
N LEU A 669 -16.41 31.54 -1.56
CA LEU A 669 -16.21 30.72 -2.77
C LEU A 669 -17.10 29.46 -2.74
N LYS A 670 -17.19 28.79 -1.59
CA LYS A 670 -18.09 27.64 -1.39
C LYS A 670 -19.54 28.03 -1.65
N ASP A 671 -19.97 29.18 -1.13
CA ASP A 671 -21.35 29.67 -1.31
C ASP A 671 -21.62 30.03 -2.79
N SER A 672 -20.66 30.66 -3.48
CA SER A 672 -20.76 30.99 -4.92
C SER A 672 -20.89 29.74 -5.79
N TYR A 673 -20.04 28.73 -5.56
CA TYR A 673 -20.10 27.47 -6.32
C TYR A 673 -21.33 26.63 -5.98
N ALA A 674 -21.83 26.69 -4.74
CA ALA A 674 -23.11 26.06 -4.37
C ALA A 674 -24.27 26.69 -5.17
N THR A 675 -24.29 28.02 -5.28
CA THR A 675 -25.30 28.77 -6.04
C THR A 675 -25.25 28.42 -7.54
N GLU A 676 -24.06 28.34 -8.14
CA GLU A 676 -23.92 27.92 -9.55
C GLU A 676 -24.39 26.48 -9.80
N ARG A 677 -24.11 25.56 -8.86
CA ARG A 677 -24.60 24.17 -8.94
C ARG A 677 -26.12 24.12 -8.84
N GLU A 678 -26.74 24.85 -7.92
CA GLU A 678 -28.21 24.92 -7.79
C GLU A 678 -28.88 25.43 -9.07
N MET A 679 -28.34 26.48 -9.69
CA MET A 679 -28.85 27.04 -10.95
C MET A 679 -28.77 26.06 -12.14
N SER A 680 -27.91 25.04 -12.06
CA SER A 680 -27.75 24.02 -13.09
C SER A 680 -28.63 22.78 -12.91
N ARG A 681 -29.37 22.66 -11.80
CA ARG A 681 -30.23 21.50 -11.52
C ARG A 681 -31.50 21.50 -12.38
N ILE A 682 -31.98 20.31 -12.72
CA ILE A 682 -33.20 20.10 -13.51
C ILE A 682 -34.42 20.17 -12.56
N PRO A 683 -35.37 21.10 -12.75
CA PRO A 683 -36.56 21.15 -11.92
C PRO A 683 -37.55 20.03 -12.27
N ILE A 684 -38.14 19.40 -11.27
CA ILE A 684 -39.22 18.41 -11.39
C ILE A 684 -40.36 18.78 -10.43
N ILE A 685 -41.60 18.53 -10.84
CA ILE A 685 -42.79 18.80 -10.00
C ILE A 685 -43.33 17.47 -9.49
N ILE A 686 -43.43 17.33 -8.17
CA ILE A 686 -44.02 16.16 -7.50
C ILE A 686 -45.09 16.66 -6.54
N GLU A 687 -46.34 16.27 -6.77
CA GLU A 687 -47.49 16.65 -5.92
C GLU A 687 -47.66 18.18 -5.71
N GLY A 688 -47.24 18.98 -6.70
CA GLY A 688 -47.31 20.45 -6.64
C GLY A 688 -46.10 21.13 -5.99
N GLU A 689 -45.16 20.37 -5.42
CA GLU A 689 -43.88 20.87 -4.93
C GLU A 689 -42.81 20.82 -6.02
N ILE A 690 -41.99 21.88 -6.12
CA ILE A 690 -40.82 21.90 -7.00
C ILE A 690 -39.65 21.22 -6.26
N LYS A 691 -39.14 20.14 -6.83
CA LYS A 691 -37.89 19.47 -6.44
C LYS A 691 -36.87 19.58 -7.58
N THR A 692 -35.61 19.22 -7.33
CA THR A 692 -34.55 19.38 -8.34
C THR A 692 -33.65 18.14 -8.43
N LEU A 693 -33.25 17.80 -9.64
CA LEU A 693 -32.32 16.71 -9.97
C LEU A 693 -30.98 17.28 -10.43
N SER A 694 -29.87 16.59 -10.18
CA SER A 694 -28.58 16.99 -10.73
C SER A 694 -28.55 16.92 -12.27
N PRO A 695 -27.78 17.78 -12.96
CA PRO A 695 -27.79 17.86 -14.41
C PRO A 695 -27.16 16.65 -15.11
N GLY A 696 -27.77 16.24 -16.23
CA GLY A 696 -27.22 15.26 -17.16
C GLY A 696 -27.44 13.79 -16.76
N GLY A 697 -26.83 12.87 -17.51
CA GLY A 697 -26.93 11.44 -17.21
C GLY A 697 -28.37 10.90 -17.28
N GLN A 698 -28.73 10.02 -16.34
CA GLN A 698 -30.06 9.42 -16.25
C GLN A 698 -31.14 10.40 -15.79
N ASN A 699 -30.76 11.48 -15.11
CA ASN A 699 -31.71 12.46 -14.57
C ASN A 699 -32.52 13.20 -15.65
N VAL A 700 -31.95 13.35 -16.86
CA VAL A 700 -32.70 13.88 -18.03
C VAL A 700 -33.85 12.95 -18.43
N LEU A 701 -33.65 11.64 -18.32
CA LEU A 701 -34.68 10.65 -18.63
C LEU A 701 -35.67 10.49 -17.47
N ILE A 702 -35.21 10.61 -16.22
CA ILE A 702 -36.08 10.65 -15.02
C ILE A 702 -37.06 11.81 -15.10
N GLU A 703 -36.62 13.01 -15.50
CA GLU A 703 -37.52 14.16 -15.73
C GLU A 703 -38.62 13.78 -16.73
N LYS A 704 -38.26 13.18 -17.87
CA LYS A 704 -39.23 12.72 -18.87
C LYS A 704 -40.15 11.60 -18.39
N ILE A 705 -39.67 10.71 -17.52
CA ILE A 705 -40.53 9.69 -16.90
C ILE A 705 -41.61 10.39 -16.05
N ILE A 706 -41.23 11.41 -15.29
CA ILE A 706 -42.15 12.16 -14.43
C ILE A 706 -43.12 13.01 -15.26
N THR A 707 -42.63 13.72 -16.28
CA THR A 707 -43.43 14.69 -17.04
C THR A 707 -44.20 14.08 -18.21
N GLU A 708 -43.74 12.96 -18.76
CA GLU A 708 -44.35 12.35 -19.96
C GLU A 708 -44.92 10.94 -19.72
N PHE A 709 -44.18 10.03 -19.08
CA PHE A 709 -44.65 8.66 -18.83
C PHE A 709 -45.77 8.63 -17.77
N ALA A 710 -45.51 9.21 -16.59
CA ALA A 710 -46.41 9.09 -15.45
C ALA A 710 -47.83 9.61 -15.73
N PRO A 711 -48.02 10.76 -16.42
CA PRO A 711 -49.37 11.25 -16.74
C PRO A 711 -50.12 10.39 -17.76
N ARG A 712 -49.42 9.62 -18.61
CA ARG A 712 -50.02 8.83 -19.70
C ARG A 712 -50.33 7.40 -19.28
N PHE A 713 -49.39 6.74 -18.62
CA PHE A 713 -49.51 5.32 -18.30
C PHE A 713 -49.94 5.05 -16.85
N THR A 714 -49.81 6.04 -15.97
CA THR A 714 -50.22 5.95 -14.57
C THR A 714 -51.01 7.19 -14.14
N PRO A 715 -52.10 7.57 -14.83
CA PRO A 715 -52.84 8.80 -14.51
C PRO A 715 -53.38 8.76 -13.08
N GLY A 716 -53.04 9.76 -12.26
CA GLY A 716 -53.39 9.77 -10.83
C GLY A 716 -52.53 8.83 -9.96
N GLY A 717 -51.46 8.26 -10.51
CA GLY A 717 -50.42 7.58 -9.76
C GLY A 717 -49.59 8.54 -8.91
N ARG A 718 -49.12 8.08 -7.75
CA ARG A 718 -48.28 8.87 -6.84
C ARG A 718 -46.82 8.47 -7.00
N LEU A 719 -45.95 9.44 -7.20
CA LEU A 719 -44.49 9.24 -7.19
C LEU A 719 -44.05 9.07 -5.73
N ILE A 720 -43.53 7.90 -5.39
CA ILE A 720 -43.13 7.59 -4.00
C ILE A 720 -41.61 7.51 -3.84
N TYR A 721 -40.87 7.36 -4.94
CA TYR A 721 -39.40 7.40 -4.96
C TYR A 721 -38.88 7.97 -6.29
N VAL A 722 -37.88 8.85 -6.21
CA VAL A 722 -37.11 9.34 -7.36
C VAL A 722 -35.64 9.41 -6.96
N GLY A 723 -34.78 8.66 -7.64
CA GLY A 723 -33.33 8.66 -7.47
C GLY A 723 -32.68 9.94 -8.03
N ASP A 724 -31.50 10.29 -7.51
CA ASP A 724 -30.67 11.38 -8.03
C ASP A 724 -29.22 10.91 -8.22
N THR A 725 -28.47 11.55 -9.11
CA THR A 725 -27.07 11.17 -9.38
C THR A 725 -26.09 11.80 -8.39
N ASP A 726 -26.42 12.96 -7.80
CA ASP A 726 -25.57 13.65 -6.83
C ASP A 726 -25.99 13.34 -5.37
N GLU A 727 -27.29 13.13 -5.13
CA GLU A 727 -27.85 12.76 -3.82
C GLU A 727 -28.46 11.35 -3.81
N LYS A 728 -28.70 10.77 -2.62
CA LYS A 728 -29.25 9.40 -2.50
C LYS A 728 -30.64 9.26 -3.16
N PHE A 729 -31.45 10.32 -3.14
CA PHE A 729 -32.75 10.42 -3.81
C PHE A 729 -33.21 11.88 -3.83
N ALA A 730 -33.96 12.29 -4.86
CA ALA A 730 -34.64 13.58 -4.92
C ALA A 730 -36.03 13.55 -4.25
N HIS A 731 -36.67 12.39 -4.15
CA HIS A 731 -37.96 12.22 -3.48
C HIS A 731 -38.07 10.83 -2.84
N PHE A 732 -38.58 10.75 -1.62
CA PHE A 732 -38.83 9.48 -0.92
C PHE A 732 -39.97 9.62 0.10
N ASP A 733 -41.12 9.01 -0.18
CA ASP A 733 -42.26 9.00 0.74
C ASP A 733 -42.28 7.73 1.60
N LYS A 734 -41.63 7.84 2.76
CA LYS A 734 -41.58 6.76 3.78
C LYS A 734 -42.95 6.30 4.25
N SER A 735 -43.93 7.21 4.30
CA SER A 735 -45.25 6.92 4.84
C SER A 735 -46.03 5.99 3.90
N ILE A 736 -45.93 6.21 2.60
CA ILE A 736 -46.57 5.36 1.59
C ILE A 736 -45.89 4.00 1.53
N PHE A 737 -44.55 3.92 1.58
CA PHE A 737 -43.85 2.63 1.67
C PHE A 737 -44.30 1.80 2.87
N ALA A 738 -44.41 2.41 4.05
CA ALA A 738 -44.89 1.74 5.25
C ALA A 738 -46.35 1.27 5.11
N ASN A 739 -47.23 2.11 4.55
CA ASN A 739 -48.64 1.76 4.31
C ASN A 739 -48.80 0.61 3.30
N LEU A 740 -47.89 0.49 2.34
CA LEU A 740 -47.85 -0.62 1.38
C LEU A 740 -47.21 -1.91 1.95
N GLY A 741 -46.73 -1.89 3.20
CA GLY A 741 -46.07 -3.01 3.86
C GLY A 741 -44.65 -3.28 3.35
N ILE A 742 -44.02 -2.30 2.70
CA ILE A 742 -42.69 -2.40 2.13
C ILE A 742 -41.68 -1.91 3.18
N THR A 743 -40.85 -2.82 3.67
CA THR A 743 -39.75 -2.50 4.59
C THR A 743 -38.47 -2.43 3.77
N ILE A 744 -37.91 -1.24 3.63
CA ILE A 744 -36.74 -1.01 2.79
C ILE A 744 -35.48 -1.35 3.58
N ASP A 745 -34.75 -2.37 3.13
CA ASP A 745 -33.38 -2.60 3.55
C ASP A 745 -32.45 -1.53 2.94
N TYR A 746 -31.73 -0.79 3.79
CA TYR A 746 -30.91 0.34 3.38
C TYR A 746 -29.68 -0.05 2.52
N HIS A 747 -29.42 -1.35 2.36
CA HIS A 747 -28.31 -1.91 1.60
C HIS A 747 -28.66 -2.30 0.15
N GLY A 748 -29.93 -2.39 -0.23
CA GLY A 748 -30.36 -2.79 -1.58
C GLY A 748 -30.40 -1.64 -2.61
N LYS A 749 -29.97 -1.88 -3.85
CA LYS A 749 -30.03 -0.90 -4.95
C LYS A 749 -31.48 -0.69 -5.42
N MET A 750 -32.05 0.48 -5.15
CA MET A 750 -33.39 0.90 -5.61
C MET A 750 -33.46 1.14 -7.13
N PRO A 751 -34.65 1.02 -7.75
CA PRO A 751 -34.89 1.50 -9.11
C PRO A 751 -34.95 3.04 -9.15
N ASP A 752 -34.77 3.64 -10.33
CA ASP A 752 -34.64 5.09 -10.47
C ASP A 752 -35.93 5.85 -10.15
N VAL A 753 -37.10 5.31 -10.50
CA VAL A 753 -38.40 5.91 -10.20
C VAL A 753 -39.39 4.83 -9.73
N ILE A 754 -40.17 5.12 -8.69
CA ILE A 754 -41.27 4.26 -8.23
C ILE A 754 -42.57 5.05 -8.20
N ILE A 755 -43.59 4.50 -8.86
CA ILE A 755 -44.95 5.07 -8.89
C ILE A 755 -45.92 4.07 -8.28
N HIS A 756 -46.70 4.50 -7.29
CA HIS A 756 -47.89 3.76 -6.84
C HIS A 756 -49.07 4.16 -7.73
N PHE A 757 -49.44 3.29 -8.67
CA PHE A 757 -50.57 3.52 -9.53
C PHE A 757 -51.87 3.09 -8.83
N THR A 758 -52.58 4.07 -8.29
CA THR A 758 -53.69 3.87 -7.35
C THR A 758 -54.92 3.21 -7.97
N ALA A 759 -55.22 3.47 -9.26
CA ALA A 759 -56.39 2.93 -9.95
C ALA A 759 -56.37 1.40 -10.06
N ASN A 760 -55.21 0.82 -10.37
CA ASN A 760 -55.00 -0.62 -10.52
C ASN A 760 -54.30 -1.25 -9.30
N ASN A 761 -53.92 -0.42 -8.34
CA ASN A 761 -53.13 -0.77 -7.17
C ASN A 761 -51.84 -1.52 -7.55
N TRP A 762 -51.06 -0.95 -8.47
CA TRP A 762 -49.78 -1.49 -8.92
C TRP A 762 -48.61 -0.65 -8.44
N LEU A 763 -47.47 -1.29 -8.23
CA LEU A 763 -46.19 -0.62 -7.99
C LEU A 763 -45.36 -0.65 -9.27
N ILE A 764 -45.22 0.49 -9.92
CA ILE A 764 -44.45 0.63 -11.15
C ILE A 764 -43.02 0.98 -10.79
N LEU A 765 -42.09 0.06 -11.07
CA LEU A 765 -40.65 0.20 -10.86
C LEU A 765 -40.01 0.55 -12.20
N ILE A 766 -39.38 1.72 -12.31
CA ILE A 766 -38.85 2.24 -13.57
C ILE A 766 -37.35 2.46 -13.45
N GLU A 767 -36.57 1.90 -14.39
CA GLU A 767 -35.12 2.12 -14.50
C GLU A 767 -34.83 2.99 -15.73
N ALA A 768 -34.10 4.09 -15.54
CA ALA A 768 -33.76 5.07 -16.57
C ALA A 768 -32.39 4.75 -17.20
N VAL A 769 -32.38 4.10 -18.36
CA VAL A 769 -31.15 3.55 -18.93
C VAL A 769 -30.33 4.61 -19.67
N THR A 770 -29.10 4.80 -19.21
CA THR A 770 -28.06 5.58 -19.91
C THR A 770 -26.77 4.77 -20.10
N SER A 771 -26.14 4.36 -18.99
CA SER A 771 -24.90 3.55 -18.99
C SER A 771 -24.92 2.36 -18.01
N HIS A 772 -25.91 2.26 -17.12
CA HIS A 772 -26.00 1.24 -16.07
C HIS A 772 -26.82 -0.01 -16.45
N GLY A 773 -27.19 -0.16 -17.73
CA GLY A 773 -27.92 -1.32 -18.25
C GLY A 773 -29.43 -1.32 -17.93
N PRO A 774 -30.24 -2.15 -18.63
CA PRO A 774 -31.69 -2.25 -18.45
C PRO A 774 -32.10 -3.14 -17.28
N ILE A 775 -33.40 -3.30 -17.04
CA ILE A 775 -33.93 -4.39 -16.20
C ILE A 775 -33.70 -5.72 -16.93
N ASN A 776 -32.56 -6.33 -16.66
CA ASN A 776 -32.18 -7.65 -17.17
C ASN A 776 -32.67 -8.79 -16.25
N PRO A 777 -32.55 -10.07 -16.65
CA PRO A 777 -33.08 -11.18 -15.85
C PRO A 777 -32.53 -11.26 -14.41
N LYS A 778 -31.28 -10.83 -14.18
CA LYS A 778 -30.70 -10.74 -12.83
C LYS A 778 -31.36 -9.60 -12.05
N ARG A 779 -31.41 -8.41 -12.63
CA ARG A 779 -31.98 -7.20 -12.01
C ARG A 779 -33.47 -7.36 -11.70
N LYS A 780 -34.23 -8.03 -12.56
CA LYS A 780 -35.63 -8.40 -12.30
C LYS A 780 -35.78 -9.19 -11.00
N LYS A 781 -34.99 -10.26 -10.82
CA LYS A 781 -35.01 -11.08 -9.60
C LYS A 781 -34.58 -10.30 -8.35
N GLU A 782 -33.62 -9.39 -8.50
CA GLU A 782 -33.21 -8.50 -7.41
C GLU A 782 -34.38 -7.59 -6.98
N LEU A 783 -35.08 -6.98 -7.93
CA LEU A 783 -36.25 -6.13 -7.63
C LEU A 783 -37.39 -6.95 -7.02
N GLU A 784 -37.68 -8.15 -7.54
CA GLU A 784 -38.67 -9.05 -6.94
C GLU A 784 -38.31 -9.43 -5.50
N THR A 785 -37.03 -9.62 -5.21
CA THR A 785 -36.55 -9.92 -3.86
C THR A 785 -36.65 -8.69 -2.96
N LEU A 786 -36.21 -7.53 -3.44
CA LEU A 786 -36.24 -6.26 -2.73
C LEU A 786 -37.66 -5.84 -2.34
N PHE A 787 -38.63 -6.12 -3.22
CA PHE A 787 -40.04 -5.81 -3.02
C PHE A 787 -40.88 -7.04 -2.64
N LYS A 788 -40.28 -8.13 -2.16
CA LYS A 788 -40.97 -9.37 -1.80
C LYS A 788 -42.04 -9.17 -0.71
N SER A 789 -41.88 -8.18 0.16
CA SER A 789 -42.86 -7.85 1.19
C SER A 789 -44.02 -6.98 0.68
N SER A 790 -43.97 -6.52 -0.58
CA SER A 790 -45.05 -5.77 -1.20
C SER A 790 -46.33 -6.60 -1.27
N LYS A 791 -47.44 -6.02 -0.81
CA LYS A 791 -48.77 -6.64 -0.90
C LYS A 791 -49.47 -6.35 -2.23
N ILE A 792 -48.84 -5.58 -3.10
CA ILE A 792 -49.40 -5.12 -4.38
C ILE A 792 -48.53 -5.58 -5.56
N PRO A 793 -49.13 -5.87 -6.74
CA PRO A 793 -48.39 -6.35 -7.91
C PRO A 793 -47.32 -5.37 -8.40
N LEU A 794 -46.20 -5.91 -8.88
CA LEU A 794 -45.10 -5.14 -9.45
C LEU A 794 -45.23 -5.08 -10.97
N VAL A 795 -44.99 -3.90 -11.53
CA VAL A 795 -44.79 -3.69 -12.97
C VAL A 795 -43.40 -3.11 -13.15
N MET A 796 -42.59 -3.71 -14.01
CA MET A 796 -41.20 -3.30 -14.21
C MET A 796 -41.04 -2.70 -15.60
N VAL A 797 -40.55 -1.46 -15.65
CA VAL A 797 -40.41 -0.69 -16.88
C VAL A 797 -38.96 -0.27 -17.07
N THR A 798 -38.38 -0.58 -18.21
CA THR A 798 -37.09 -0.01 -18.63
C THR A 798 -37.36 1.20 -19.51
N ALA A 799 -36.82 2.37 -19.17
CA ALA A 799 -36.97 3.59 -19.94
C ALA A 799 -35.71 3.90 -20.77
N PHE A 800 -35.90 4.40 -21.99
CA PHE A 800 -34.82 4.92 -22.85
C PHE A 800 -35.17 6.28 -23.44
N LEU A 801 -34.16 7.06 -23.81
CA LEU A 801 -34.37 8.34 -24.52
C LEU A 801 -34.84 8.14 -25.98
N SER A 802 -34.36 7.09 -26.66
CA SER A 802 -34.66 6.82 -28.08
C SER A 802 -34.61 5.33 -28.37
N ARG A 803 -35.24 4.89 -29.47
CA ARG A 803 -35.15 3.48 -29.90
C ARG A 803 -33.72 3.10 -30.26
N LYS A 804 -32.95 4.05 -30.79
CA LYS A 804 -31.52 3.87 -31.08
C LYS A 804 -30.72 3.53 -29.81
N ALA A 805 -31.02 4.18 -28.69
CA ALA A 805 -30.40 3.85 -27.40
C ALA A 805 -30.82 2.45 -26.90
N MET A 806 -32.08 2.07 -27.10
CA MET A 806 -32.60 0.75 -26.73
C MET A 806 -31.92 -0.40 -27.49
N VAL A 807 -31.62 -0.24 -28.79
CA VAL A 807 -31.03 -1.30 -29.63
C VAL A 807 -29.76 -1.90 -29.02
N GLY A 808 -28.92 -1.08 -28.38
CA GLY A 808 -27.68 -1.53 -27.75
C GLY A 808 -27.87 -2.47 -26.55
N TYR A 809 -29.06 -2.47 -25.95
CA TYR A 809 -29.40 -3.25 -24.76
C TYR A 809 -30.51 -4.28 -25.02
N LEU A 810 -31.02 -4.36 -26.26
CA LEU A 810 -32.20 -5.13 -26.61
C LEU A 810 -32.12 -6.60 -26.18
N THR A 811 -30.95 -7.21 -26.31
CA THR A 811 -30.71 -8.63 -25.96
C THR A 811 -30.66 -8.88 -24.45
N GLU A 812 -30.53 -7.84 -23.64
CA GLU A 812 -30.39 -7.94 -22.19
C GLU A 812 -31.71 -7.72 -21.45
N ILE A 813 -32.73 -7.14 -22.10
CA ILE A 813 -34.02 -6.81 -21.48
C ILE A 813 -34.73 -8.10 -21.06
N ALA A 814 -35.18 -8.14 -19.81
CA ALA A 814 -35.86 -9.31 -19.26
C ALA A 814 -37.24 -9.53 -19.88
N TRP A 815 -37.60 -10.79 -20.06
CA TRP A 815 -38.99 -11.17 -20.32
C TRP A 815 -39.90 -10.84 -19.12
N GLU A 816 -41.18 -10.64 -19.42
CA GLU A 816 -42.23 -10.17 -18.52
C GLU A 816 -41.90 -8.81 -17.89
N THR A 817 -41.32 -7.92 -18.70
CA THR A 817 -41.12 -6.51 -18.38
C THR A 817 -41.58 -5.64 -19.56
N ASP A 818 -41.75 -4.35 -19.29
CA ASP A 818 -42.14 -3.36 -20.28
C ASP A 818 -40.99 -2.40 -20.59
N VAL A 819 -41.03 -1.81 -21.78
CA VAL A 819 -40.08 -0.79 -22.21
C VAL A 819 -40.82 0.45 -22.66
N TRP A 820 -40.39 1.61 -22.17
CA TRP A 820 -40.85 2.91 -22.61
C TRP A 820 -39.71 3.69 -23.29
N VAL A 821 -40.03 4.39 -24.37
CA VAL A 821 -39.07 5.20 -25.11
C VAL A 821 -39.58 6.63 -25.17
N ALA A 822 -38.82 7.57 -24.62
CA ALA A 822 -39.23 8.95 -24.51
C ALA A 822 -39.39 9.69 -25.86
N GLU A 823 -38.78 9.18 -26.93
CA GLU A 823 -39.01 9.65 -28.31
C GLU A 823 -40.43 9.34 -28.81
N ASP A 824 -41.02 8.23 -28.33
CA ASP A 824 -42.36 7.75 -28.70
C ASP A 824 -43.27 7.70 -27.47
N VAL A 825 -43.50 8.87 -26.84
CA VAL A 825 -44.11 9.00 -25.50
C VAL A 825 -45.47 8.31 -25.32
N THR A 826 -46.21 8.03 -26.41
CA THR A 826 -47.56 7.43 -26.38
C THR A 826 -47.59 5.91 -26.41
N HIS A 827 -46.46 5.23 -26.59
CA HIS A 827 -46.40 3.78 -26.79
C HIS A 827 -45.55 3.06 -25.74
N LEU A 828 -45.86 1.77 -25.54
CA LEU A 828 -45.07 0.83 -24.76
C LEU A 828 -44.69 -0.38 -25.62
N ILE A 829 -43.54 -0.97 -25.31
CA ILE A 829 -43.11 -2.24 -25.88
C ILE A 829 -43.15 -3.28 -24.76
N HIS A 830 -43.95 -4.34 -24.97
CA HIS A 830 -44.13 -5.39 -23.98
C HIS A 830 -43.25 -6.59 -24.34
N PHE A 831 -42.31 -6.96 -23.47
CA PHE A 831 -41.51 -8.17 -23.63
C PHE A 831 -42.24 -9.34 -22.98
N ASN A 832 -43.28 -9.87 -23.64
CA ASN A 832 -44.17 -10.87 -23.02
C ASN A 832 -44.72 -11.90 -24.03
N GLY A 833 -45.56 -12.82 -23.53
CA GLY A 833 -46.05 -13.98 -24.25
C GLY A 833 -47.44 -13.83 -24.90
N GLN A 834 -48.02 -14.98 -25.24
CA GLN A 834 -49.19 -15.14 -26.13
C GLN A 834 -50.42 -14.32 -25.75
N HIS A 835 -50.64 -14.02 -24.46
CA HIS A 835 -51.85 -13.32 -23.99
C HIS A 835 -51.96 -11.86 -24.49
N LEU A 836 -50.89 -11.30 -25.04
CA LEU A 836 -50.89 -9.98 -25.68
C LEU A 836 -51.26 -10.01 -27.17
N LEU A 837 -51.41 -11.19 -27.78
CA LEU A 837 -51.83 -11.30 -29.18
C LEU A 837 -53.29 -10.88 -29.31
N GLN A 838 -53.50 -9.72 -29.95
CA GLN A 838 -54.81 -9.18 -30.24
C GLN A 838 -54.83 -8.55 -31.64
N LEU A 839 -56.03 -8.42 -32.20
CA LEU A 839 -56.23 -7.67 -33.44
C LEU A 839 -56.20 -6.17 -33.12
N TYR A 840 -55.21 -5.46 -33.66
CA TYR A 840 -55.20 -4.00 -33.63
C TYR A 840 -56.17 -3.47 -34.68
N GLN A 841 -57.35 -3.03 -34.26
CA GLN A 841 -58.24 -2.28 -35.14
C GLN A 841 -57.69 -0.85 -35.27
N SER A 842 -57.32 -0.45 -36.49
CA SER A 842 -57.11 0.96 -36.78
C SER A 842 -58.45 1.67 -36.56
N GLN A 843 -58.59 2.45 -35.48
CA GLN A 843 -59.64 3.44 -35.42
C GLN A 843 -59.36 4.44 -36.54
N LEU A 844 -60.02 4.26 -37.69
CA LEU A 844 -60.30 5.38 -38.57
C LEU A 844 -61.10 6.38 -37.74
N PRO A 845 -60.70 7.66 -37.70
CA PRO A 845 -61.42 8.67 -36.94
C PRO A 845 -62.86 8.71 -37.47
N LEU A 846 -63.82 8.54 -36.57
CA LEU A 846 -65.22 8.91 -36.84
C LEU A 846 -65.22 10.42 -37.13
N ILE A 847 -65.72 10.77 -38.32
CA ILE A 847 -65.89 12.13 -38.85
C ILE A 847 -66.64 13.02 -37.87
#